data_AF-A0A835FAG7-F1
#
_entry.id   AF-A0A835FAG7-F1
#
_cell.length_a   1.000
_cell.length_b   1.000
_cell.length_c   1.000
_cell.angle_alpha   90.00
_cell.angle_beta   90.00
_cell.angle_gamma   90.00
#
_symmetry.space_group_name_H-M   'P 1'
#
loop_
_entity.id
_entity.type
_entity.pdbx_description
1 polymer ?
#
loop_
_entity_poly.entity_id
_entity_poly.type
_entity_poly.pdbx_seq_one_letter_code
_entity_poly.pdbx_strand_id
1 'polypeptide(L)'
;MFSRAVLLEQQEKLRRHVDEWRFRTRAALSELASGSGSPSPNPSAPCGPVRLRVAAADPAAAGAASLLLTAAAADDNVAVAKFVAVLAHSSVEISRFSDAASKGLYRQLLLFGHTAGDSGEALLEGEPQKMFARSIPLLLELYEVINGLVMILGNLLRQLDVICSVRDKNVRPLNSFRSLDLRTVFGSLGEGLTVFLLLDEILRHNGNVKSYLSLFSRMMSKVKSEVNIFGISVEDVDFLDQVVHNLQKIFDSGLFHRLLQVDSPLCSSIDLVRSNKKLLDAFYSCFVESSSEIILRIGSSKEFPLDRKTILHLVSLLLFFISATDETPDKKSMKLLTEMFQMVPVVYIEGGKRIVLSDLMKCYCPPELSSLPPIKEACEAFEIMKNNYLIHLNEVQSRDIQAINDALSCWSVSFQSAVHPSSQMLTEEWVRHLQKQILQGVVLADRIHLLVQSMLDLHMHLKVPLRREKAKTLCQMLVSLKSIGDLFRTRGSNIVRSLPHIINIIQSDIEQLIAPLKNKLQSEIAKVDQVSKTGFLSLLRRGSAEMETKLLDSLSLVLISLQLLEGSGSSRRQLTLSITVDILHSLGNLDVELCEVRKLLSKFRVLSNFQSLIDERTKCSFLYWRKEMLSTWLSMVYGDACKLSWLQNIIDAFSDGMSLLELGNVGPVALQSYEEDIENAVREEVVAPLCRDIETDLRLHVHSTHLKGAVVVNPTKTGVRNLSWYLRMKPLQLPFKFVDVKLLVENHLNSAFYTYSVMPNYDNKIYAEMHELGRLKYGVELDDFHLTVDALDQGFDLRRTIQRLDSFCEKYSYSIVKQMFIENDLDGQGRKNLRVLCVEHITSSTAMCTVQQISAALDAILVFLDRMLLDLDALLQSDPELDLLKNLKQLENTRVSNAHPAIQGELKVAFGKHGLGDHALDFLEQVQAIVTRIGNALGLMRILAAGCTRYTNSISRYARKSNYDLSYSTSCKALGMVDDIAEVGKMLDSEARNMEALDERIQTFAILVTYVSQKLQRNELNAMKDFFQIVPLLISSMVDHRLLHKDKLLRRAHEAKSAIHTYDGFVLGVAFVLKVLKQERSFDELNWFSSTKTQFDGETEDKDNQTDTSAARAAFTSLKLWRAAPSVRTEPQKSFDRGKRYQQEIELIECSLRLARTVLG
;
A
#
# COMPACT_ATOMS: atom_id res chain seq x y z
N MET A 1 -37.83 -3.15 14.67
CA MET A 1 -38.22 -1.73 14.51
C MET A 1 -37.02 -0.78 14.38
N PHE A 2 -35.92 -0.97 15.13
CA PHE A 2 -34.74 -0.08 15.06
C PHE A 2 -34.07 0.05 13.67
N SER A 3 -33.96 -1.04 12.89
CA SER A 3 -33.35 -1.00 11.54
C SER A 3 -34.14 -0.15 10.52
N ARG A 4 -35.49 -0.10 10.64
CA ARG A 4 -36.34 0.66 9.71
C ARG A 4 -36.32 2.17 10.02
N ALA A 5 -36.11 2.55 11.28
CA ALA A 5 -35.99 3.95 11.69
C ALA A 5 -34.70 4.59 11.17
N VAL A 6 -33.57 3.87 11.24
CA VAL A 6 -32.27 4.36 10.72
C VAL A 6 -32.30 4.54 9.20
N LEU A 7 -32.95 3.62 8.49
CA LEU A 7 -33.06 3.67 7.02
C LEU A 7 -33.97 4.83 6.55
N LEU A 8 -35.04 5.11 7.29
CA LEU A 8 -35.89 6.28 7.07
C LEU A 8 -35.16 7.60 7.42
N GLU A 9 -34.33 7.61 8.47
CA GLU A 9 -33.52 8.78 8.83
C GLU A 9 -32.46 9.09 7.76
N GLN A 10 -31.85 8.06 7.16
CA GLN A 10 -30.91 8.25 6.06
C GLN A 10 -31.59 8.74 4.78
N GLN A 11 -32.76 8.20 4.43
CA GLN A 11 -33.55 8.71 3.30
C GLN A 11 -33.99 10.17 3.52
N GLU A 12 -34.37 10.53 4.74
CA GLU A 12 -34.78 11.88 5.09
C GLU A 12 -33.59 12.87 5.07
N LYS A 13 -32.39 12.44 5.50
CA LYS A 13 -31.14 13.22 5.35
C LYS A 13 -30.81 13.46 3.89
N LEU A 14 -30.91 12.43 3.05
CA LEU A 14 -30.67 12.54 1.61
C LEU A 14 -31.68 13.49 0.95
N ARG A 15 -32.96 13.36 1.30
CA ARG A 15 -34.03 14.23 0.81
C ARG A 15 -33.77 15.70 1.16
N ARG A 16 -33.42 15.99 2.43
CA ARG A 16 -33.08 17.36 2.86
C ARG A 16 -31.89 17.94 2.10
N HIS A 17 -30.88 17.12 1.81
CA HIS A 17 -29.73 17.56 1.04
C HIS A 17 -30.08 17.88 -0.42
N VAL A 18 -30.95 17.08 -1.03
CA VAL A 18 -31.47 17.32 -2.39
C VAL A 18 -32.38 18.55 -2.43
N ASP A 19 -33.20 18.75 -1.40
CA ASP A 19 -34.09 19.92 -1.30
C ASP A 19 -33.29 21.20 -1.03
N GLU A 20 -32.24 21.15 -0.20
CA GLU A 20 -31.30 22.26 0.02
C GLU A 20 -30.52 22.58 -1.24
N TRP A 21 -30.03 21.57 -1.97
CA TRP A 21 -29.38 21.75 -3.27
C TRP A 21 -30.35 22.44 -4.25
N ARG A 22 -31.58 21.92 -4.41
CA ARG A 22 -32.61 22.53 -5.26
C ARG A 22 -32.93 23.97 -4.86
N PHE A 23 -32.99 24.27 -3.56
CA PHE A 23 -33.25 25.63 -3.08
C PHE A 23 -32.09 26.57 -3.41
N ARG A 24 -30.84 26.14 -3.20
CA ARG A 24 -29.64 26.90 -3.59
C ARG A 24 -29.55 27.10 -5.10
N THR A 25 -29.91 26.10 -5.89
CA THR A 25 -29.95 26.22 -7.36
C THR A 25 -31.05 27.20 -7.80
N ARG A 26 -32.24 27.17 -7.19
CA ARG A 26 -33.29 28.16 -7.49
C ARG A 26 -32.92 29.56 -7.04
N ALA A 27 -32.28 29.72 -5.89
CA ALA A 27 -31.79 31.01 -5.41
C ALA A 27 -30.75 31.60 -6.38
N ALA A 28 -29.79 30.78 -6.83
CA ALA A 28 -28.81 31.17 -7.84
C ALA A 28 -29.45 31.52 -9.20
N LEU A 29 -30.50 30.79 -9.60
CA LEU A 29 -31.28 31.08 -10.81
C LEU A 29 -32.12 32.36 -10.68
N SER A 30 -32.65 32.68 -9.49
CA SER A 30 -33.37 33.93 -9.24
C SER A 30 -32.43 35.14 -9.20
N GLU A 31 -31.21 35.00 -8.69
CA GLU A 31 -30.18 36.07 -8.76
C GLU A 31 -29.76 36.35 -10.21
N LEU A 32 -29.71 35.32 -11.06
CA LEU A 32 -29.47 35.46 -12.50
C LEU A 32 -30.62 36.13 -13.24
N ALA A 33 -31.85 36.01 -12.75
CA ALA A 33 -33.04 36.59 -13.35
C ALA A 33 -33.31 38.05 -12.91
N SER A 34 -32.83 38.47 -11.74
CA SER A 34 -33.04 39.84 -11.21
C SER A 34 -32.04 40.89 -11.71
N GLY A 35 -31.05 40.49 -12.53
CA GLY A 35 -30.04 41.38 -13.10
C GLY A 35 -30.49 42.17 -14.33
N SER A 36 -31.68 42.78 -14.31
CA SER A 36 -32.08 43.78 -15.32
C SER A 36 -32.17 45.16 -14.67
N GLY A 37 -31.05 45.89 -14.64
CA GLY A 37 -30.95 47.27 -14.15
C GLY A 37 -30.30 48.19 -15.20
N SER A 38 -30.97 49.30 -15.46
CA SER A 38 -30.78 50.35 -16.47
C SER A 38 -29.37 50.95 -16.66
N PRO A 39 -29.08 51.58 -17.83
CA PRO A 39 -27.78 52.16 -18.15
C PRO A 39 -27.59 53.56 -17.54
N SER A 40 -26.37 53.87 -17.06
CA SER A 40 -25.93 55.25 -16.80
C SER A 40 -24.44 55.41 -17.17
N PRO A 41 -23.95 56.64 -17.39
CA PRO A 41 -23.09 56.99 -18.51
C PRO A 41 -21.58 56.85 -18.26
N ASN A 42 -20.86 56.70 -19.37
CA ASN A 42 -19.40 56.67 -19.53
C ASN A 42 -18.60 57.57 -18.56
N PRO A 43 -17.35 57.16 -18.26
CA PRO A 43 -16.24 57.91 -18.87
C PRO A 43 -15.19 57.02 -19.55
N SER A 44 -14.90 57.43 -20.79
CA SER A 44 -13.71 57.24 -21.63
C SER A 44 -12.45 56.57 -21.05
N ALA A 45 -12.09 55.41 -21.61
CA ALA A 45 -10.73 54.98 -21.96
C ALA A 45 -10.79 53.81 -22.99
N PRO A 46 -9.86 53.67 -23.95
CA PRO A 46 -10.01 52.78 -25.09
C PRO A 46 -9.55 51.35 -24.74
N CYS A 47 -10.45 50.54 -24.19
CA CYS A 47 -10.29 49.09 -24.17
C CYS A 47 -11.57 48.52 -24.79
N GLY A 48 -11.48 48.04 -26.04
CA GLY A 48 -12.63 47.51 -26.76
C GLY A 48 -13.25 46.36 -25.96
N PRO A 49 -14.55 46.41 -25.62
CA PRO A 49 -15.19 45.29 -24.95
C PRO A 49 -15.25 44.10 -25.92
N VAL A 50 -14.85 42.92 -25.43
CA VAL A 50 -15.02 41.65 -26.12
C VAL A 50 -16.48 41.55 -26.58
N ARG A 51 -16.70 41.56 -27.90
CA ARG A 51 -18.04 41.45 -28.48
C ARG A 51 -18.53 40.02 -28.23
N LEU A 52 -19.29 39.84 -27.14
CA LEU A 52 -19.89 38.55 -26.80
C LEU A 52 -21.01 38.23 -27.81
N ARG A 53 -20.70 37.45 -28.86
CA ARG A 53 -21.72 36.76 -29.65
C ARG A 53 -22.12 35.48 -28.90
N VAL A 54 -23.09 35.58 -27.99
CA VAL A 54 -23.79 34.39 -27.48
C VAL A 54 -24.95 34.13 -28.45
N ALA A 55 -24.71 33.34 -29.49
CA ALA A 55 -25.79 32.85 -30.33
C ALA A 55 -26.70 31.93 -29.50
N ALA A 56 -28.01 32.03 -29.71
CA ALA A 56 -28.99 31.16 -29.05
C ALA A 56 -28.63 29.68 -29.31
N ALA A 57 -28.82 28.84 -28.30
CA ALA A 57 -28.65 27.40 -28.44
C ALA A 57 -29.63 26.88 -29.50
N ASP A 58 -29.14 26.64 -30.71
CA ASP A 58 -29.92 25.96 -31.74
C ASP A 58 -30.35 24.58 -31.21
N PRO A 59 -31.61 24.17 -31.38
CA PRO A 59 -32.06 22.84 -31.00
C PRO A 59 -31.22 21.80 -31.74
N ALA A 60 -30.77 20.77 -31.00
CA ALA A 60 -29.79 19.75 -31.39
C ALA A 60 -30.10 18.92 -32.66
N ALA A 61 -31.10 19.29 -33.45
CA ALA A 61 -31.53 18.64 -34.69
C ALA A 61 -31.43 19.52 -35.95
N ALA A 62 -31.20 20.85 -35.84
CA ALA A 62 -30.97 21.70 -37.01
C ALA A 62 -29.52 21.52 -37.51
N GLY A 63 -29.32 20.53 -38.39
CA GLY A 63 -28.00 20.16 -38.91
C GLY A 63 -27.30 21.30 -39.64
N ALA A 64 -25.97 21.23 -39.77
CA ALA A 64 -25.18 22.14 -40.60
C ALA A 64 -25.76 22.31 -42.02
N ALA A 65 -26.47 21.30 -42.54
CA ALA A 65 -27.22 21.36 -43.78
C ALA A 65 -28.41 22.37 -43.76
N SER A 66 -29.15 22.53 -42.65
CA SER A 66 -30.22 23.53 -42.57
C SER A 66 -29.65 24.94 -42.50
N LEU A 67 -28.52 25.13 -41.81
CA LEU A 67 -27.79 26.40 -41.75
C LEU A 67 -27.20 26.79 -43.12
N LEU A 68 -26.65 25.83 -43.85
CA LEU A 68 -26.17 26.03 -45.22
C LEU A 68 -27.31 26.31 -46.20
N LEU A 69 -28.49 25.75 -46.00
CA LEU A 69 -29.68 26.03 -46.82
C LEU A 69 -30.31 27.40 -46.50
N THR A 70 -30.26 27.86 -45.25
CA THR A 70 -30.64 29.24 -44.89
C THR A 70 -29.62 30.27 -45.38
N ALA A 71 -28.33 29.93 -45.39
CA ALA A 71 -27.26 30.71 -46.01
C ALA A 71 -27.46 30.86 -47.53
N ALA A 72 -27.79 29.75 -48.19
CA ALA A 72 -28.09 29.69 -49.62
C ALA A 72 -29.32 30.49 -50.03
N ALA A 73 -30.26 30.72 -49.10
CA ALA A 73 -31.47 31.50 -49.35
C ALA A 73 -31.22 33.02 -49.27
N ALA A 74 -30.08 33.45 -48.70
CA ALA A 74 -29.74 34.86 -48.53
C ALA A 74 -28.94 35.44 -49.71
N ASP A 75 -28.15 34.63 -50.43
CA ASP A 75 -27.31 35.07 -51.55
C ASP A 75 -27.43 34.06 -52.70
N ASP A 76 -27.75 34.56 -53.91
CA ASP A 76 -28.30 33.87 -55.10
C ASP A 76 -27.57 32.62 -55.67
N ASN A 77 -26.55 32.06 -55.01
CA ASN A 77 -25.75 30.92 -55.48
C ASN A 77 -26.01 29.60 -54.70
N VAL A 78 -27.24 29.10 -54.82
CA VAL A 78 -27.72 27.85 -54.18
C VAL A 78 -26.88 26.62 -54.56
N ALA A 79 -26.24 26.63 -55.74
CA ALA A 79 -25.43 25.52 -56.22
C ALA A 79 -24.19 25.27 -55.34
N VAL A 80 -23.49 26.33 -54.93
CA VAL A 80 -22.27 26.24 -54.09
C VAL A 80 -22.59 25.75 -52.69
N ALA A 81 -23.67 26.25 -52.09
CA ALA A 81 -24.10 25.81 -50.77
C ALA A 81 -24.53 24.33 -50.77
N LYS A 82 -25.26 23.88 -51.80
CA LYS A 82 -25.62 22.46 -51.98
C LYS A 82 -24.37 21.59 -52.16
N PHE A 83 -23.38 22.06 -52.93
CA PHE A 83 -22.12 21.37 -53.15
C PHE A 83 -21.36 21.11 -51.84
N VAL A 84 -21.15 22.17 -51.04
CA VAL A 84 -20.50 22.06 -49.73
C VAL A 84 -21.30 21.18 -48.78
N ALA A 85 -22.63 21.31 -48.76
CA ALA A 85 -23.49 20.53 -47.88
C ALA A 85 -23.43 19.02 -48.14
N VAL A 86 -23.40 18.61 -49.41
CA VAL A 86 -23.33 17.19 -49.80
C VAL A 86 -22.00 16.56 -49.40
N LEU A 87 -20.88 17.23 -49.69
CA LEU A 87 -19.55 16.74 -49.29
C LEU A 87 -19.41 16.71 -47.77
N ALA A 88 -19.85 17.76 -47.08
CA ALA A 88 -19.82 17.82 -45.63
C ALA A 88 -20.69 16.74 -44.99
N HIS A 89 -21.87 16.44 -45.55
CA HIS A 89 -22.74 15.37 -45.04
C HIS A 89 -22.05 14.01 -45.13
N SER A 90 -21.48 13.66 -46.29
CA SER A 90 -20.74 12.40 -46.47
C SER A 90 -19.56 12.29 -45.50
N SER A 91 -18.76 13.36 -45.33
CA SER A 91 -17.63 13.34 -44.40
C SER A 91 -18.05 13.25 -42.93
N VAL A 92 -19.13 13.94 -42.52
CA VAL A 92 -19.66 13.85 -41.14
C VAL A 92 -20.17 12.44 -40.84
N GLU A 93 -20.84 11.80 -41.79
CA GLU A 93 -21.33 10.43 -41.63
C GLU A 93 -20.17 9.43 -41.52
N ILE A 94 -19.10 9.59 -42.30
CA ILE A 94 -17.89 8.75 -42.16
C ILE A 94 -17.30 8.88 -40.76
N SER A 95 -17.09 10.09 -40.25
CA SER A 95 -16.59 10.29 -38.88
C SER A 95 -17.55 9.72 -37.82
N ARG A 96 -18.88 9.76 -38.06
CA ARG A 96 -19.87 9.14 -37.16
C ARG A 96 -19.70 7.63 -37.07
N PHE A 97 -19.53 6.94 -38.20
CA PHE A 97 -19.31 5.50 -38.22
C PHE A 97 -17.92 5.12 -37.66
N SER A 98 -16.90 5.92 -37.94
CA SER A 98 -15.56 5.78 -37.34
C SER A 98 -15.58 5.90 -35.81
N ASP A 99 -16.31 6.88 -35.28
CA ASP A 99 -16.54 7.05 -33.84
C ASP A 99 -17.34 5.90 -33.23
N ALA A 100 -18.33 5.36 -33.96
CA ALA A 100 -19.10 4.19 -33.52
C ALA A 100 -18.22 2.94 -33.45
N ALA A 101 -17.40 2.70 -34.48
CA ALA A 101 -16.47 1.57 -34.53
C ALA A 101 -15.42 1.63 -33.42
N SER A 102 -14.83 2.81 -33.17
CA SER A 102 -13.85 2.99 -32.10
C SER A 102 -14.43 2.77 -30.71
N LYS A 103 -15.58 3.38 -30.40
CA LYS A 103 -16.17 3.31 -29.05
C LYS A 103 -16.79 1.94 -28.74
N GLY A 104 -17.45 1.32 -29.71
CA GLY A 104 -18.21 0.07 -29.51
C GLY A 104 -17.46 -1.19 -29.91
N LEU A 105 -16.88 -1.23 -31.11
CA LEU A 105 -16.44 -2.48 -31.74
C LEU A 105 -15.00 -2.86 -31.39
N TYR A 106 -14.05 -1.92 -31.43
CA TYR A 106 -12.62 -2.24 -31.36
C TYR A 106 -12.22 -2.98 -30.08
N ARG A 107 -12.67 -2.49 -28.91
CA ARG A 107 -12.32 -3.09 -27.61
C ARG A 107 -12.98 -4.46 -27.40
N GLN A 108 -14.24 -4.60 -27.80
CA GLN A 108 -15.00 -5.84 -27.65
C GLN A 108 -14.47 -6.95 -28.55
N LEU A 109 -14.15 -6.64 -29.82
CA LEU A 109 -13.54 -7.61 -30.73
C LEU A 109 -12.11 -7.95 -30.32
N LEU A 110 -11.36 -6.99 -29.76
CA LEU A 110 -10.01 -7.22 -29.26
C LEU A 110 -9.98 -8.18 -28.08
N LEU A 111 -10.91 -8.04 -27.13
CA LEU A 111 -11.01 -8.86 -25.91
C LEU A 111 -11.95 -10.06 -26.09
N PHE A 112 -12.43 -10.33 -27.30
CA PHE A 112 -13.34 -11.44 -27.55
C PHE A 112 -12.70 -12.79 -27.16
N GLY A 113 -13.38 -13.52 -26.28
CA GLY A 113 -12.90 -14.80 -25.76
C GLY A 113 -11.79 -14.70 -24.71
N HIS A 114 -11.52 -13.50 -24.17
CA HIS A 114 -10.56 -13.33 -23.09
C HIS A 114 -11.18 -13.74 -21.74
N THR A 115 -10.48 -14.56 -20.96
CA THR A 115 -10.93 -15.08 -19.67
C THR A 115 -9.97 -14.68 -18.55
N ALA A 116 -10.45 -14.75 -17.30
CA ALA A 116 -9.76 -14.26 -16.10
C ALA A 116 -8.37 -14.88 -15.82
N GLY A 117 -8.00 -15.98 -16.47
CA GLY A 117 -6.71 -16.64 -16.29
C GLY A 117 -5.95 -16.83 -17.60
N ASP A 118 -4.69 -16.39 -17.62
CA ASP A 118 -3.67 -16.86 -18.57
C ASP A 118 -3.30 -18.35 -18.34
N SER A 119 -3.96 -19.04 -17.41
CA SER A 119 -3.88 -20.49 -17.27
C SER A 119 -4.68 -21.13 -18.40
N GLY A 120 -3.99 -21.85 -19.28
CA GLY A 120 -4.55 -22.67 -20.36
C GLY A 120 -5.44 -23.83 -19.90
N GLU A 121 -6.39 -23.58 -18.99
CA GLU A 121 -7.53 -24.45 -18.78
C GLU A 121 -8.35 -24.42 -20.07
N ALA A 122 -8.34 -25.54 -20.78
CA ALA A 122 -9.19 -25.71 -21.94
C ALA A 122 -10.64 -25.46 -21.51
N LEU A 123 -11.28 -24.46 -22.12
CA LEU A 123 -12.70 -24.20 -21.91
C LEU A 123 -13.48 -25.50 -22.06
N LEU A 124 -14.41 -25.74 -21.12
CA LEU A 124 -15.32 -26.88 -21.20
C LEU A 124 -16.01 -26.89 -22.58
N GLU A 125 -16.16 -28.09 -23.14
CA GLU A 125 -16.80 -28.27 -24.45
C GLU A 125 -18.21 -27.65 -24.43
N GLY A 126 -18.48 -26.70 -25.32
CA GLY A 126 -19.76 -25.95 -25.39
C GLY A 126 -19.68 -24.50 -24.93
N GLU A 127 -18.77 -24.12 -24.03
CA GLU A 127 -18.60 -22.72 -23.60
C GLU A 127 -18.12 -21.78 -24.73
N PRO A 128 -17.16 -22.15 -25.60
CA PRO A 128 -16.80 -21.35 -26.78
C PRO A 128 -17.98 -21.09 -27.72
N GLN A 129 -18.84 -22.08 -27.94
CA GLN A 129 -20.01 -21.98 -28.79
C GLN A 129 -21.07 -21.05 -28.18
N LYS A 130 -21.27 -21.12 -26.86
CA LYS A 130 -22.18 -20.24 -26.12
C LYS A 130 -21.68 -18.79 -26.08
N MET A 131 -20.39 -18.59 -25.91
CA MET A 131 -19.75 -17.27 -25.99
C MET A 131 -19.91 -16.67 -27.38
N PHE A 132 -19.70 -17.47 -28.43
CA PHE A 132 -19.95 -17.03 -29.80
C PHE A 132 -21.43 -16.68 -30.04
N ALA A 133 -22.37 -17.51 -29.58
CA ALA A 133 -23.79 -17.25 -29.70
C ALA A 133 -24.21 -15.92 -29.04
N ARG A 134 -23.67 -15.62 -27.86
CA ARG A 134 -23.90 -14.34 -27.14
C ARG A 134 -23.34 -13.13 -27.87
N SER A 135 -22.36 -13.32 -28.75
CA SER A 135 -21.73 -12.25 -29.52
C SER A 135 -22.39 -11.94 -30.87
N ILE A 136 -23.43 -12.69 -31.26
CA ILE A 136 -24.16 -12.42 -32.52
C ILE A 136 -24.64 -10.96 -32.62
N PRO A 137 -25.19 -10.31 -31.56
CA PRO A 137 -25.57 -8.90 -31.64
C PRO A 137 -24.40 -7.96 -31.98
N LEU A 138 -23.21 -8.23 -31.43
CA LEU A 138 -21.98 -7.48 -31.75
C LEU A 138 -21.58 -7.68 -33.22
N LEU A 139 -21.73 -8.89 -33.75
CA LEU A 139 -21.43 -9.19 -35.16
C LEU A 139 -22.45 -8.54 -36.12
N LEU A 140 -23.71 -8.38 -35.69
CA LEU A 140 -24.71 -7.64 -36.45
C LEU A 140 -24.40 -6.13 -36.45
N GLU A 141 -24.03 -5.56 -35.30
CA GLU A 141 -23.59 -4.16 -35.23
C GLU A 141 -22.36 -3.91 -36.12
N LEU A 142 -21.38 -4.84 -36.10
CA LEU A 142 -20.23 -4.83 -37.00
C LEU A 142 -20.68 -4.80 -38.47
N TYR A 143 -21.62 -5.66 -38.85
CA TYR A 143 -22.14 -5.72 -40.22
C TYR A 143 -22.89 -4.44 -40.63
N GLU A 144 -23.68 -3.85 -39.74
CA GLU A 144 -24.39 -2.59 -39.98
C GLU A 144 -23.42 -1.42 -40.20
N VAL A 145 -22.41 -1.28 -39.35
CA VAL A 145 -21.39 -0.23 -39.45
C VAL A 145 -20.59 -0.37 -40.75
N ILE A 146 -20.16 -1.59 -41.08
CA ILE A 146 -19.41 -1.90 -42.31
C ILE A 146 -20.23 -1.56 -43.55
N ASN A 147 -21.47 -2.03 -43.64
CA ASN A 147 -22.32 -1.77 -44.81
C ASN A 147 -22.68 -0.29 -44.94
N GLY A 148 -22.97 0.38 -43.83
CA GLY A 148 -23.20 1.83 -43.80
C GLY A 148 -22.00 2.59 -44.37
N LEU A 149 -20.79 2.25 -43.91
CA LEU A 149 -19.54 2.82 -44.41
C LEU A 149 -19.34 2.54 -45.91
N VAL A 150 -19.53 1.30 -46.36
CA VAL A 150 -19.39 0.93 -47.78
C VAL A 150 -20.28 1.79 -48.68
N MET A 151 -21.55 1.99 -48.30
CA MET A 151 -22.49 2.79 -49.07
C MET A 151 -22.10 4.27 -49.12
N ILE A 152 -21.64 4.84 -48.00
CA ILE A 152 -21.23 6.25 -47.95
C ILE A 152 -19.92 6.48 -48.69
N LEU A 153 -18.93 5.60 -48.53
CA LEU A 153 -17.68 5.64 -49.28
C LEU A 153 -17.95 5.54 -50.79
N GLY A 154 -18.85 4.63 -51.20
CA GLY A 154 -19.25 4.48 -52.59
C GLY A 154 -19.93 5.73 -53.16
N ASN A 155 -20.77 6.40 -52.36
CA ASN A 155 -21.39 7.67 -52.74
C ASN A 155 -20.36 8.80 -52.85
N LEU A 156 -19.46 8.93 -51.87
CA LEU A 156 -18.41 9.94 -51.87
C LEU A 156 -17.46 9.78 -53.06
N LEU A 157 -17.06 8.55 -53.40
CA LEU A 157 -16.23 8.26 -54.57
C LEU A 157 -16.92 8.65 -55.89
N ARG A 158 -18.23 8.36 -56.04
CA ARG A 158 -18.99 8.80 -57.23
C ARG A 158 -19.07 10.33 -57.32
N GLN A 159 -19.25 11.01 -56.18
CA GLN A 159 -19.24 12.47 -56.13
C GLN A 159 -17.87 13.02 -56.53
N LEU A 160 -16.78 12.48 -55.98
CA LEU A 160 -15.41 12.87 -56.34
C LEU A 160 -15.10 12.59 -57.80
N ASP A 161 -15.55 11.47 -58.36
CA ASP A 161 -15.39 11.16 -59.78
C ASP A 161 -16.09 12.20 -60.67
N VAL A 162 -17.33 12.58 -60.37
CA VAL A 162 -18.04 13.64 -61.11
C VAL A 162 -17.35 14.99 -60.97
N ILE A 163 -16.80 15.31 -59.79
CA ILE A 163 -16.07 16.57 -59.55
C ILE A 163 -14.76 16.61 -60.35
N CYS A 164 -14.03 15.49 -60.43
CA CYS A 164 -12.73 15.40 -61.09
C CYS A 164 -12.82 15.07 -62.59
N SER A 165 -13.91 14.44 -63.05
CA SER A 165 -14.11 14.05 -64.45
C SER A 165 -14.52 15.25 -65.30
N VAL A 166 -13.74 15.52 -66.36
CA VAL A 166 -13.96 16.64 -67.29
C VAL A 166 -14.73 16.18 -68.53
N ARG A 167 -15.65 15.21 -68.38
CA ARG A 167 -16.29 14.58 -69.55
C ARG A 167 -17.44 15.37 -70.18
N ASP A 168 -18.06 16.33 -69.48
CA ASP A 168 -19.07 17.19 -70.09
C ASP A 168 -18.88 18.68 -69.78
N LYS A 169 -18.70 19.48 -70.84
CA LYS A 169 -18.71 20.95 -70.77
C LYS A 169 -20.05 21.53 -70.31
N ASN A 170 -21.11 20.71 -70.27
CA ASN A 170 -22.48 21.12 -70.02
C ASN A 170 -22.97 20.82 -68.58
N VAL A 171 -22.21 20.07 -67.78
CA VAL A 171 -22.58 19.68 -66.40
C VAL A 171 -21.38 19.87 -65.46
N ARG A 172 -20.87 21.10 -65.37
CA ARG A 172 -19.97 21.49 -64.28
C ARG A 172 -20.81 22.11 -63.17
N PRO A 173 -20.77 21.60 -61.92
CA PRO A 173 -21.40 22.29 -60.79
C PRO A 173 -20.78 23.67 -60.52
N LEU A 174 -19.48 23.81 -60.84
CA LEU A 174 -18.66 25.01 -60.69
C LEU A 174 -17.71 25.09 -61.90
N ASN A 175 -17.84 26.11 -62.74
CA ASN A 175 -17.00 26.32 -63.94
C ASN A 175 -15.54 26.73 -63.61
N SER A 176 -15.17 26.66 -62.33
CA SER A 176 -14.27 27.60 -61.67
C SER A 176 -12.93 27.00 -61.24
N PHE A 177 -12.79 25.67 -61.22
CA PHE A 177 -11.60 24.99 -60.66
C PHE A 177 -10.39 25.01 -61.60
N ARG A 178 -9.24 25.50 -61.10
CA ARG A 178 -7.91 25.36 -61.75
C ARG A 178 -7.19 24.09 -61.30
N SER A 179 -7.25 23.79 -59.99
CA SER A 179 -6.67 22.61 -59.33
C SER A 179 -7.47 22.33 -58.06
N LEU A 180 -8.04 21.13 -57.91
CA LEU A 180 -8.88 20.77 -56.76
C LEU A 180 -8.02 20.39 -55.55
N ASP A 181 -7.95 21.27 -54.54
CA ASP A 181 -7.46 20.94 -53.20
C ASP A 181 -8.65 20.48 -52.35
N LEU A 182 -8.78 19.16 -52.15
CA LEU A 182 -9.86 18.52 -51.38
C LEU A 182 -9.30 17.72 -50.20
N ARG A 183 -8.29 18.28 -49.52
CA ARG A 183 -7.53 17.59 -48.48
C ARG A 183 -8.38 17.00 -47.36
N THR A 184 -9.34 17.76 -46.83
CA THR A 184 -10.24 17.30 -45.75
C THR A 184 -11.15 16.17 -46.22
N VAL A 185 -11.61 16.19 -47.47
CA VAL A 185 -12.48 15.16 -48.04
C VAL A 185 -11.69 13.87 -48.26
N PHE A 186 -10.49 13.94 -48.83
CA PHE A 186 -9.58 12.79 -48.93
C PHE A 186 -9.16 12.26 -47.56
N GLY A 187 -8.94 13.13 -46.58
CA GLY A 187 -8.68 12.73 -45.19
C GLY A 187 -9.85 11.98 -44.56
N SER A 188 -11.09 12.40 -44.84
CA SER A 188 -12.31 11.72 -44.38
C SER A 188 -12.47 10.36 -45.07
N LEU A 189 -12.17 10.27 -46.36
CA LEU A 189 -12.15 9.01 -47.11
C LEU A 189 -11.11 8.03 -46.52
N GLY A 190 -9.92 8.53 -46.20
CA GLY A 190 -8.87 7.77 -45.52
C GLY A 190 -9.30 7.29 -44.13
N GLU A 191 -9.97 8.13 -43.34
CA GLU A 191 -10.53 7.74 -42.03
C GLU A 191 -11.48 6.56 -42.15
N GLY A 192 -12.42 6.60 -43.10
CA GLY A 192 -13.36 5.51 -43.34
C GLY A 192 -12.67 4.21 -43.78
N LEU A 193 -11.67 4.28 -44.67
CA LEU A 193 -10.88 3.13 -45.12
C LEU A 193 -10.04 2.53 -43.99
N THR A 194 -9.51 3.36 -43.09
CA THR A 194 -8.76 2.91 -41.93
C THR A 194 -9.61 2.01 -41.03
N VAL A 195 -10.92 2.27 -40.86
CA VAL A 195 -11.80 1.40 -40.05
C VAL A 195 -11.74 -0.06 -40.51
N PHE A 196 -11.76 -0.32 -41.82
CA PHE A 196 -11.68 -1.68 -42.37
C PHE A 196 -10.33 -2.34 -42.07
N LEU A 197 -9.23 -1.61 -42.25
CA LEU A 197 -7.87 -2.11 -41.94
C LEU A 197 -7.70 -2.40 -40.44
N LEU A 198 -8.21 -1.51 -39.58
CA LEU A 198 -8.17 -1.68 -38.13
C LEU A 198 -8.95 -2.92 -37.69
N LEU A 199 -10.17 -3.09 -38.19
CA LEU A 199 -11.01 -4.25 -37.87
C LEU A 199 -10.35 -5.54 -38.33
N ASP A 200 -9.81 -5.59 -39.55
CA ASP A 200 -9.09 -6.77 -40.03
C ASP A 200 -7.83 -7.07 -39.19
N GLU A 201 -7.09 -6.06 -38.76
CA GLU A 201 -5.92 -6.22 -37.89
C GLU A 201 -6.31 -6.78 -36.52
N ILE A 202 -7.39 -6.26 -35.93
CA ILE A 202 -7.94 -6.74 -34.66
C ILE A 202 -8.37 -8.20 -34.78
N LEU A 203 -9.10 -8.55 -35.84
CA LEU A 203 -9.59 -9.91 -36.10
C LEU A 203 -8.45 -10.88 -36.39
N ARG A 204 -7.44 -10.48 -37.17
CA ARG A 204 -6.27 -11.32 -37.48
C ARG A 204 -5.43 -11.60 -36.24
N HIS A 205 -5.33 -10.64 -35.33
CA HIS A 205 -4.66 -10.86 -34.06
C HIS A 205 -5.48 -11.64 -33.03
N ASN A 206 -6.81 -11.65 -33.13
CA ASN A 206 -7.68 -12.42 -32.24
C ASN A 206 -8.15 -13.72 -32.90
N GLY A 207 -7.31 -14.77 -32.80
CA GLY A 207 -7.63 -16.10 -33.34
C GLY A 207 -8.88 -16.76 -32.73
N ASN A 208 -9.36 -16.28 -31.57
CA ASN A 208 -10.53 -16.86 -30.89
C ASN A 208 -11.81 -16.66 -31.70
N VAL A 209 -11.97 -15.52 -32.39
CA VAL A 209 -13.18 -15.24 -33.20
C VAL A 209 -13.35 -16.30 -34.29
N LYS A 210 -12.28 -16.55 -35.06
CA LYS A 210 -12.29 -17.54 -36.15
C LYS A 210 -12.42 -18.97 -35.61
N SER A 211 -11.71 -19.28 -34.52
CA SER A 211 -11.78 -20.58 -33.86
C SER A 211 -13.19 -20.88 -33.36
N TYR A 212 -13.81 -19.96 -32.61
CA TYR A 212 -15.13 -20.16 -32.02
C TYR A 212 -16.23 -20.19 -33.08
N LEU A 213 -16.11 -19.38 -34.13
CA LEU A 213 -16.99 -19.46 -35.30
C LEU A 213 -16.95 -20.85 -35.96
N SER A 214 -15.75 -21.43 -36.15
CA SER A 214 -15.62 -22.77 -36.73
C SER A 214 -16.24 -23.86 -35.84
N LEU A 215 -16.09 -23.74 -34.51
CA LEU A 215 -16.72 -24.64 -33.54
C LEU A 215 -18.24 -24.49 -33.52
N PHE A 216 -18.74 -23.27 -33.64
CA PHE A 216 -20.17 -22.96 -33.71
C PHE A 216 -20.80 -23.47 -35.01
N SER A 217 -20.13 -23.29 -36.14
CA SER A 217 -20.54 -23.84 -37.45
C SER A 217 -20.65 -25.37 -37.41
N ARG A 218 -19.64 -26.04 -36.83
CA ARG A 218 -19.67 -27.51 -36.62
C ARG A 218 -20.82 -27.96 -35.71
N MET A 219 -21.15 -27.18 -34.68
CA MET A 219 -22.30 -27.43 -33.82
C MET A 219 -23.61 -27.27 -34.60
N MET A 220 -23.73 -26.22 -35.42
CA MET A 220 -24.92 -25.97 -36.24
C MET A 220 -25.19 -27.10 -37.23
N SER A 221 -24.15 -27.63 -37.87
CA SER A 221 -24.28 -28.80 -38.76
C SER A 221 -24.83 -30.04 -38.04
N LYS A 222 -24.49 -30.25 -36.76
CA LYS A 222 -25.05 -31.33 -35.94
C LYS A 222 -26.50 -31.07 -35.53
N VAL A 223 -26.84 -29.83 -35.14
CA VAL A 223 -28.21 -29.43 -34.81
C VAL A 223 -29.13 -29.61 -36.02
N LYS A 224 -28.65 -29.28 -37.23
CA LYS A 224 -29.35 -29.47 -38.50
C LYS A 224 -29.60 -30.93 -38.86
N SER A 225 -28.73 -31.86 -38.45
CA SER A 225 -28.99 -33.31 -38.63
C SER A 225 -30.00 -33.87 -37.62
N GLU A 226 -30.23 -33.20 -36.49
CA GLU A 226 -31.00 -33.71 -35.34
C GLU A 226 -32.09 -32.72 -34.86
N VAL A 227 -32.73 -32.00 -35.80
CA VAL A 227 -33.67 -30.89 -35.51
C VAL A 227 -34.81 -31.27 -34.55
N ASN A 228 -35.31 -32.51 -34.67
CA ASN A 228 -36.41 -33.03 -33.84
C ASN A 228 -36.06 -33.16 -32.35
N ILE A 229 -34.78 -33.28 -31.99
CA ILE A 229 -34.31 -33.44 -30.60
C ILE A 229 -34.26 -32.09 -29.88
N PHE A 230 -34.02 -31.00 -30.61
CA PHE A 230 -33.80 -29.66 -30.03
C PHE A 230 -35.03 -28.75 -30.05
N GLY A 231 -36.12 -29.15 -30.72
CA GLY A 231 -37.40 -28.42 -30.70
C GLY A 231 -37.37 -27.06 -31.42
N ILE A 232 -36.48 -26.88 -32.40
CA ILE A 232 -36.32 -25.65 -33.19
C ILE A 232 -36.97 -25.84 -34.58
N SER A 233 -37.54 -24.79 -35.16
CA SER A 233 -38.06 -24.86 -36.54
C SER A 233 -36.92 -25.03 -37.55
N VAL A 234 -37.15 -25.79 -38.63
CA VAL A 234 -36.15 -26.02 -39.68
C VAL A 234 -35.76 -24.72 -40.38
N GLU A 235 -36.72 -23.81 -40.56
CA GLU A 235 -36.52 -22.51 -41.20
C GLU A 235 -35.59 -21.59 -40.39
N ASP A 236 -35.73 -21.57 -39.07
CA ASP A 236 -34.89 -20.76 -38.18
C ASP A 236 -33.44 -21.26 -38.15
N VAL A 237 -33.24 -22.58 -38.18
CA VAL A 237 -31.90 -23.20 -38.23
C VAL A 237 -31.23 -22.90 -39.58
N ASP A 238 -31.95 -23.00 -40.68
CA ASP A 238 -31.43 -22.70 -42.02
C ASP A 238 -31.05 -21.22 -42.18
N PHE A 239 -31.87 -20.31 -41.65
CA PHE A 239 -31.54 -18.88 -41.64
C PHE A 239 -30.26 -18.60 -40.84
N LEU A 240 -30.13 -19.18 -39.65
CA LEU A 240 -28.96 -18.99 -38.80
C LEU A 240 -27.69 -19.58 -39.43
N ASP A 241 -27.79 -20.76 -40.07
CA ASP A 241 -26.70 -21.39 -40.82
C ASP A 241 -26.22 -20.49 -41.97
N GLN A 242 -27.15 -19.84 -42.68
CA GLN A 242 -26.83 -18.87 -43.73
C GLN A 242 -26.11 -17.63 -43.19
N VAL A 243 -26.53 -17.09 -42.03
CA VAL A 243 -25.85 -15.95 -41.38
C VAL A 243 -24.43 -16.33 -40.95
N VAL A 244 -24.26 -17.51 -40.32
CA VAL A 244 -22.95 -18.03 -39.89
C VAL A 244 -22.03 -18.23 -41.09
N HIS A 245 -22.54 -18.80 -42.19
CA HIS A 245 -21.76 -18.99 -43.41
C HIS A 245 -21.34 -17.65 -44.02
N ASN A 246 -22.23 -16.65 -44.03
CA ASN A 246 -21.90 -15.31 -44.50
C ASN A 246 -20.83 -14.64 -43.63
N LEU A 247 -20.92 -14.76 -42.30
CA LEU A 247 -19.90 -14.27 -41.36
C LEU A 247 -18.56 -14.97 -41.57
N GLN A 248 -18.57 -16.29 -41.80
CA GLN A 248 -17.36 -17.06 -42.10
C GLN A 248 -16.70 -16.58 -43.40
N LYS A 249 -17.49 -16.36 -44.45
CA LYS A 249 -17.01 -15.75 -45.71
C LYS A 249 -16.45 -14.35 -45.48
N ILE A 250 -17.04 -13.54 -44.59
CA ILE A 250 -16.57 -12.17 -44.27
C ILE A 250 -15.19 -12.21 -43.62
N PHE A 251 -15.01 -13.08 -42.62
CA PHE A 251 -13.75 -13.17 -41.89
C PHE A 251 -12.65 -13.90 -42.67
N ASP A 252 -12.98 -14.83 -43.55
CA ASP A 252 -11.99 -15.52 -44.39
C ASP A 252 -11.46 -14.62 -45.52
N SER A 253 -12.30 -13.75 -46.12
CA SER A 253 -11.85 -12.85 -47.18
C SER A 253 -11.11 -11.61 -46.68
N GLY A 254 -11.31 -11.23 -45.40
CA GLY A 254 -10.95 -9.91 -44.90
C GLY A 254 -11.93 -8.83 -45.38
N LEU A 255 -12.16 -7.82 -44.55
CA LEU A 255 -13.07 -6.71 -44.80
C LEU A 255 -12.52 -5.76 -45.85
N PHE A 256 -11.23 -5.43 -45.79
CA PHE A 256 -10.61 -4.49 -46.73
C PHE A 256 -10.51 -5.08 -48.15
N HIS A 257 -10.07 -6.34 -48.27
CA HIS A 257 -9.99 -7.02 -49.56
C HIS A 257 -11.37 -7.19 -50.21
N ARG A 258 -12.41 -7.43 -49.41
CA ARG A 258 -13.79 -7.52 -49.91
C ARG A 258 -14.27 -6.22 -50.55
N LEU A 259 -13.79 -5.04 -50.11
CA LEU A 259 -14.12 -3.77 -50.77
C LEU A 259 -13.71 -3.77 -52.24
N LEU A 260 -12.61 -4.45 -52.55
CA LEU A 260 -11.94 -4.49 -53.85
C LEU A 260 -12.37 -5.68 -54.73
N GLN A 261 -13.13 -6.64 -54.20
CA GLN A 261 -13.63 -7.80 -54.95
C GLN A 261 -14.74 -7.42 -55.94
N VAL A 262 -14.87 -8.20 -57.03
CA VAL A 262 -15.83 -7.98 -58.12
C VAL A 262 -17.29 -8.00 -57.63
N ASP A 263 -17.60 -8.75 -56.57
CA ASP A 263 -18.94 -8.83 -55.96
C ASP A 263 -19.27 -7.66 -55.01
N SER A 264 -18.39 -6.66 -54.89
CA SER A 264 -18.51 -5.56 -53.93
C SER A 264 -19.56 -4.52 -54.37
N PRO A 265 -20.34 -3.92 -53.44
CA PRO A 265 -21.20 -2.77 -53.73
C PRO A 265 -20.42 -1.54 -54.25
N LEU A 266 -19.11 -1.51 -54.00
CA LEU A 266 -18.18 -0.47 -54.44
C LEU A 266 -17.62 -0.72 -55.85
N CYS A 267 -17.80 -1.90 -56.45
CA CYS A 267 -17.18 -2.24 -57.75
C CYS A 267 -17.50 -1.20 -58.83
N SER A 268 -18.77 -0.78 -58.93
CA SER A 268 -19.19 0.29 -59.86
C SER A 268 -18.46 1.61 -59.64
N SER A 269 -18.12 1.93 -58.39
CA SER A 269 -17.41 3.16 -58.03
C SER A 269 -15.90 3.02 -58.25
N ILE A 270 -15.34 1.83 -58.09
CA ILE A 270 -13.93 1.52 -58.34
C ILE A 270 -13.62 1.60 -59.85
N ASP A 271 -14.52 1.09 -60.69
CA ASP A 271 -14.37 1.19 -62.16
C ASP A 271 -14.34 2.65 -62.64
N LEU A 272 -15.12 3.52 -61.99
CA LEU A 272 -15.09 4.96 -62.25
C LEU A 272 -13.73 5.56 -61.88
N VAL A 273 -13.21 5.24 -60.68
CA VAL A 273 -11.88 5.69 -60.22
C VAL A 273 -10.76 5.25 -61.18
N ARG A 274 -10.77 3.98 -61.62
CA ARG A 274 -9.79 3.43 -62.57
C ARG A 274 -9.81 4.18 -63.90
N SER A 275 -10.96 4.68 -64.32
CA SER A 275 -11.12 5.40 -65.59
C SER A 275 -10.71 6.89 -65.54
N ASN A 276 -10.54 7.47 -64.35
CA ASN A 276 -10.39 8.92 -64.16
C ASN A 276 -9.00 9.33 -63.66
N LYS A 277 -8.07 9.56 -64.60
CA LYS A 277 -6.69 9.99 -64.29
C LYS A 277 -6.59 11.28 -63.49
N LYS A 278 -7.52 12.22 -63.65
CA LYS A 278 -7.49 13.51 -62.94
C LYS A 278 -7.80 13.37 -61.45
N LEU A 279 -8.66 12.40 -61.10
CA LEU A 279 -8.94 12.06 -59.71
C LEU A 279 -7.68 11.49 -59.03
N LEU A 280 -6.94 10.64 -59.74
CA LEU A 280 -5.67 10.08 -59.26
C LEU A 280 -4.61 11.17 -59.08
N ASP A 281 -4.46 12.08 -60.04
CA ASP A 281 -3.52 13.21 -59.93
C ASP A 281 -3.84 14.11 -58.72
N ALA A 282 -5.13 14.41 -58.49
CA ALA A 282 -5.58 15.19 -57.33
C ALA A 282 -5.29 14.46 -56.01
N PHE A 283 -5.48 13.14 -55.97
CA PHE A 283 -5.12 12.32 -54.83
C PHE A 283 -3.60 12.35 -54.55
N TYR A 284 -2.76 12.08 -55.54
CA TYR A 284 -1.30 12.06 -55.34
C TYR A 284 -0.76 13.43 -54.91
N SER A 285 -1.30 14.54 -55.45
CA SER A 285 -0.95 15.89 -54.98
C SER A 285 -1.32 16.09 -53.52
N CYS A 286 -2.54 15.70 -53.14
CA CYS A 286 -3.01 15.76 -51.75
C CYS A 286 -2.16 14.90 -50.81
N PHE A 287 -1.77 13.69 -51.23
CA PHE A 287 -0.91 12.80 -50.45
C PHE A 287 0.46 13.42 -50.23
N VAL A 288 1.11 13.94 -51.29
CA VAL A 288 2.45 14.53 -51.21
C VAL A 288 2.46 15.76 -50.29
N GLU A 289 1.50 16.68 -50.47
CA GLU A 289 1.39 17.89 -49.63
C GLU A 289 1.09 17.53 -48.17
N SER A 290 0.16 16.60 -47.96
CA SER A 290 -0.25 16.20 -46.60
C SER A 290 0.86 15.52 -45.83
N SER A 291 1.54 14.57 -46.48
CA SER A 291 2.65 13.82 -45.88
C SER A 291 3.83 14.75 -45.59
N SER A 292 4.17 15.65 -46.51
CA SER A 292 5.29 16.59 -46.33
C SER A 292 5.07 17.53 -45.14
N GLU A 293 3.85 18.04 -44.94
CA GLU A 293 3.54 18.90 -43.80
C GLU A 293 3.64 18.15 -42.46
N ILE A 294 3.12 16.92 -42.40
CA ILE A 294 3.09 16.15 -41.15
C ILE A 294 4.50 15.69 -40.76
N ILE A 295 5.30 15.19 -41.72
CA ILE A 295 6.67 14.72 -41.47
C ILE A 295 7.55 15.80 -40.82
N LEU A 296 7.38 17.07 -41.19
CA LEU A 296 8.13 18.19 -40.59
C LEU A 296 7.80 18.44 -39.11
N ARG A 297 6.66 17.96 -38.61
CA ARG A 297 6.21 18.18 -37.22
C ARG A 297 6.47 16.99 -36.31
N ILE A 298 6.47 15.77 -36.84
CA ILE A 298 6.65 14.53 -36.06
C ILE A 298 7.95 14.58 -35.24
N GLY A 299 7.88 14.22 -33.97
CA GLY A 299 9.03 14.17 -33.08
C GLY A 299 9.47 15.54 -32.54
N SER A 300 8.81 16.63 -32.95
CA SER A 300 9.04 17.98 -32.42
C SER A 300 8.09 18.31 -31.26
N SER A 301 8.37 19.40 -30.54
CA SER A 301 7.45 19.94 -29.51
C SER A 301 6.13 20.50 -30.06
N LYS A 302 5.96 20.50 -31.39
CA LYS A 302 4.79 21.01 -32.11
C LYS A 302 3.95 19.89 -32.76
N GLU A 303 4.25 18.63 -32.48
CA GLU A 303 3.45 17.49 -32.94
C GLU A 303 2.03 17.57 -32.36
N PHE A 304 1.01 17.47 -33.21
CA PHE A 304 -0.38 17.45 -32.76
C PHE A 304 -0.85 16.02 -32.45
N PRO A 305 -1.77 15.81 -31.47
CA PRO A 305 -2.22 14.49 -31.04
C PRO A 305 -2.85 13.58 -32.12
N LEU A 306 -3.27 14.17 -33.23
CA LEU A 306 -3.94 13.48 -34.35
C LEU A 306 -2.99 13.24 -35.55
N ASP A 307 -1.76 13.77 -35.51
CA ASP A 307 -0.83 13.70 -36.65
C ASP A 307 -0.51 12.24 -37.00
N ARG A 308 -0.21 11.40 -36.01
CA ARG A 308 0.08 9.96 -36.24
C ARG A 308 -1.13 9.15 -36.69
N LYS A 309 -2.35 9.47 -36.24
CA LYS A 309 -3.58 8.85 -36.78
C LYS A 309 -3.79 9.24 -38.24
N THR A 310 -3.48 10.50 -38.59
CA THR A 310 -3.56 11.00 -39.97
C THR A 310 -2.59 10.30 -40.91
N ILE A 311 -1.39 9.93 -40.44
CA ILE A 311 -0.44 9.08 -41.20
C ILE A 311 -1.10 7.74 -41.58
N LEU A 312 -1.79 7.09 -40.63
CA LEU A 312 -2.51 5.85 -40.91
C LEU A 312 -3.63 6.05 -41.94
N HIS A 313 -4.37 7.17 -41.86
CA HIS A 313 -5.39 7.51 -42.86
C HIS A 313 -4.78 7.69 -44.27
N LEU A 314 -3.62 8.35 -44.37
CA LEU A 314 -2.91 8.56 -45.64
C LEU A 314 -2.38 7.24 -46.23
N VAL A 315 -1.83 6.35 -45.39
CA VAL A 315 -1.37 5.02 -45.83
C VAL A 315 -2.56 4.17 -46.28
N SER A 316 -3.67 4.20 -45.55
CA SER A 316 -4.91 3.48 -45.91
C SER A 316 -5.47 3.94 -47.25
N LEU A 317 -5.44 5.25 -47.48
CA LEU A 317 -5.88 5.87 -48.72
C LEU A 317 -4.98 5.48 -49.89
N LEU A 318 -3.65 5.50 -49.70
CA LEU A 318 -2.68 5.06 -50.70
C LEU A 318 -2.86 3.57 -51.06
N LEU A 319 -3.05 2.71 -50.05
CA LEU A 319 -3.33 1.28 -50.25
C LEU A 319 -4.57 1.05 -51.10
N PHE A 320 -5.66 1.79 -50.84
CA PHE A 320 -6.90 1.69 -51.60
C PHE A 320 -6.69 2.09 -53.06
N PHE A 321 -6.03 3.22 -53.33
CA PHE A 321 -5.80 3.67 -54.71
C PHE A 321 -4.86 2.75 -55.49
N ILE A 322 -3.79 2.26 -54.87
CA ILE A 322 -2.89 1.28 -55.50
C ILE A 322 -3.66 0.01 -55.87
N SER A 323 -4.50 -0.49 -54.97
CA SER A 323 -5.26 -1.73 -55.18
C SER A 323 -6.46 -1.56 -56.13
N ALA A 324 -6.94 -0.34 -56.33
CA ALA A 324 -8.05 -0.05 -57.24
C ALA A 324 -7.58 0.08 -58.71
N THR A 325 -6.39 0.65 -58.93
CA THR A 325 -5.88 0.95 -60.27
C THR A 325 -4.88 -0.06 -60.81
N ASP A 326 -4.29 -0.89 -59.95
CA ASP A 326 -3.14 -1.76 -60.26
C ASP A 326 -1.93 -0.99 -60.86
N GLU A 327 -1.91 0.35 -60.73
CA GLU A 327 -0.84 1.21 -61.23
C GLU A 327 0.19 1.50 -60.13
N THR A 328 1.46 1.58 -60.51
CA THR A 328 2.54 1.90 -59.56
C THR A 328 2.49 3.37 -59.14
N PRO A 329 2.59 3.69 -57.83
CA PRO A 329 2.63 5.07 -57.35
C PRO A 329 3.88 5.82 -57.83
N ASP A 330 3.81 7.15 -57.86
CA ASP A 330 4.90 8.01 -58.31
C ASP A 330 6.12 7.95 -57.37
N LYS A 331 7.30 8.23 -57.94
CA LYS A 331 8.58 8.16 -57.19
C LYS A 331 8.63 9.09 -55.98
N LYS A 332 7.90 10.22 -55.98
CA LYS A 332 7.87 11.15 -54.85
C LYS A 332 7.02 10.60 -53.71
N SER A 333 5.81 10.11 -53.99
CA SER A 333 4.96 9.46 -52.98
C SER A 333 5.63 8.23 -52.37
N MET A 334 6.33 7.44 -53.18
CA MET A 334 7.10 6.30 -52.68
C MET A 334 8.24 6.69 -51.73
N LYS A 335 8.95 7.79 -52.01
CA LYS A 335 9.99 8.30 -51.10
C LYS A 335 9.38 8.77 -49.78
N LEU A 336 8.29 9.52 -49.83
CA LEU A 336 7.57 10.01 -48.65
C LEU A 336 7.03 8.85 -47.81
N LEU A 337 6.53 7.77 -48.45
CA LEU A 337 6.08 6.57 -47.75
C LEU A 337 7.22 5.91 -46.97
N THR A 338 8.41 5.79 -47.56
CA THR A 338 9.59 5.26 -46.86
C THR A 338 10.01 6.14 -45.69
N GLU A 339 9.97 7.47 -45.85
CA GLU A 339 10.22 8.43 -44.76
C GLU A 339 9.19 8.28 -43.63
N MET A 340 7.91 8.07 -43.96
CA MET A 340 6.84 7.81 -42.98
C MET A 340 7.11 6.51 -42.19
N PHE A 341 7.56 5.43 -42.85
CA PHE A 341 7.90 4.18 -42.16
C PHE A 341 9.10 4.35 -41.23
N GLN A 342 10.12 5.13 -41.62
CA GLN A 342 11.28 5.37 -40.76
C GLN A 342 10.94 6.20 -39.52
N MET A 343 10.09 7.23 -39.67
CA MET A 343 9.75 8.14 -38.57
C MET A 343 8.67 7.59 -37.65
N VAL A 344 7.68 6.88 -38.20
CA VAL A 344 6.54 6.29 -37.46
C VAL A 344 6.33 4.85 -37.94
N PRO A 345 7.19 3.91 -37.53
CA PRO A 345 7.04 2.50 -37.93
C PRO A 345 5.81 1.84 -37.29
N VAL A 346 5.41 2.31 -36.10
CA VAL A 346 4.32 1.71 -35.31
C VAL A 346 3.28 2.78 -34.95
N VAL A 347 2.01 2.42 -35.13
CA VAL A 347 0.84 3.20 -34.69
C VAL A 347 0.03 2.34 -33.73
N TYR A 348 -0.55 2.94 -32.71
CA TYR A 348 -1.31 2.21 -31.70
C TYR A 348 -2.82 2.41 -31.85
N ILE A 349 -3.57 1.33 -31.69
CA ILE A 349 -5.03 1.33 -31.55
C ILE A 349 -5.39 1.52 -30.08
N GLU A 350 -6.64 1.91 -29.84
CA GLU A 350 -7.26 1.82 -28.53
C GLU A 350 -7.01 0.46 -27.85
N GLY A 351 -6.74 0.49 -26.54
CA GLY A 351 -6.37 -0.70 -25.78
C GLY A 351 -4.90 -1.11 -25.91
N GLY A 352 -4.07 -0.34 -26.64
CA GLY A 352 -2.62 -0.50 -26.61
C GLY A 352 -2.03 -1.43 -27.66
N LYS A 353 -2.84 -1.92 -28.61
CA LYS A 353 -2.37 -2.86 -29.63
C LYS A 353 -1.58 -2.14 -30.71
N ARG A 354 -0.43 -2.71 -31.09
CA ARG A 354 0.42 -2.19 -32.15
C ARG A 354 -0.13 -2.54 -33.52
N ILE A 355 -0.05 -1.60 -34.44
CA ILE A 355 -0.12 -1.81 -35.87
C ILE A 355 1.21 -1.41 -36.45
N VAL A 356 1.73 -2.27 -37.29
CA VAL A 356 2.94 -1.95 -38.02
C VAL A 356 2.60 -1.56 -39.44
N LEU A 357 3.01 -0.35 -39.85
CA LEU A 357 2.63 0.20 -41.14
C LEU A 357 3.16 -0.62 -42.33
N SER A 358 4.36 -1.21 -42.22
CA SER A 358 4.89 -2.08 -43.27
C SER A 358 4.15 -3.41 -43.38
N ASP A 359 3.62 -3.94 -42.27
CA ASP A 359 2.89 -5.20 -42.28
C ASP A 359 1.53 -5.02 -42.97
N LEU A 360 0.91 -3.83 -42.83
CA LEU A 360 -0.24 -3.46 -43.65
C LEU A 360 0.09 -3.49 -45.14
N MET A 361 1.22 -2.91 -45.55
CA MET A 361 1.64 -2.97 -46.96
C MET A 361 1.85 -4.41 -47.44
N LYS A 362 2.46 -5.28 -46.63
CA LYS A 362 2.66 -6.69 -47.00
C LYS A 362 1.35 -7.46 -47.12
N CYS A 363 0.40 -7.21 -46.24
CA CYS A 363 -0.84 -7.99 -46.15
C CYS A 363 -1.92 -7.54 -47.14
N TYR A 364 -1.95 -6.27 -47.52
CA TYR A 364 -3.05 -5.67 -48.29
C TYR A 364 -2.67 -5.18 -49.68
N CYS A 365 -1.38 -5.19 -50.04
CA CYS A 365 -0.94 -4.85 -51.40
C CYS A 365 -1.11 -6.05 -52.34
N PRO A 366 -1.55 -5.85 -53.60
CA PRO A 366 -1.58 -6.91 -54.59
C PRO A 366 -0.21 -7.59 -54.76
N PRO A 367 -0.16 -8.92 -54.96
CA PRO A 367 1.08 -9.68 -54.96
C PRO A 367 2.09 -9.20 -56.02
N GLU A 368 1.62 -8.71 -57.16
CA GLU A 368 2.44 -8.14 -58.24
C GLU A 368 3.17 -6.86 -57.81
N LEU A 369 2.49 -5.98 -57.07
CA LEU A 369 3.01 -4.70 -56.57
C LEU A 369 3.84 -4.85 -55.29
N SER A 370 3.56 -5.88 -54.48
CA SER A 370 4.36 -6.23 -53.29
C SER A 370 5.81 -6.60 -53.62
N SER A 371 6.07 -7.01 -54.87
CA SER A 371 7.39 -7.43 -55.36
C SER A 371 8.31 -6.28 -55.79
N LEU A 372 7.80 -5.04 -55.83
CA LEU A 372 8.56 -3.85 -56.25
C LEU A 372 9.76 -3.57 -55.33
N PRO A 373 10.95 -3.25 -55.88
CA PRO A 373 12.17 -3.02 -55.10
C PRO A 373 12.02 -2.05 -53.92
N PRO A 374 11.42 -0.85 -54.04
CA PRO A 374 11.33 0.08 -52.91
C PRO A 374 10.40 -0.39 -51.79
N ILE A 375 9.32 -1.13 -52.13
CA ILE A 375 8.39 -1.68 -51.12
C ILE A 375 9.02 -2.90 -50.46
N LYS A 376 9.62 -3.78 -51.26
CA LYS A 376 10.30 -4.98 -50.82
C LYS A 376 11.53 -4.66 -49.96
N GLU A 377 12.38 -3.72 -50.37
CA GLU A 377 13.52 -3.23 -49.58
C GLU A 377 13.08 -2.55 -48.28
N ALA A 378 12.04 -1.71 -48.31
CA ALA A 378 11.47 -1.12 -47.09
C ALA A 378 10.87 -2.18 -46.14
N CYS A 379 10.31 -3.24 -46.72
CA CYS A 379 9.73 -4.38 -46.02
C CYS A 379 10.77 -5.39 -45.49
N GLU A 380 11.93 -5.51 -46.14
CA GLU A 380 13.06 -6.37 -45.77
C GLU A 380 13.99 -5.69 -44.75
N ALA A 381 14.22 -4.38 -44.89
CA ALA A 381 14.94 -3.55 -43.91
C ALA A 381 14.13 -3.29 -42.62
N PHE A 382 12.93 -3.86 -42.52
CA PHE A 382 11.95 -3.59 -41.49
C PHE A 382 12.38 -3.98 -40.06
N GLU A 383 12.96 -5.17 -39.88
CA GLU A 383 13.45 -5.59 -38.57
C GLU A 383 14.63 -4.72 -38.11
N ILE A 384 15.45 -4.26 -39.05
CA ILE A 384 16.52 -3.29 -38.80
C ILE A 384 15.91 -1.93 -38.43
N MET A 385 14.84 -1.51 -39.12
CA MET A 385 14.13 -0.26 -38.86
C MET A 385 13.50 -0.21 -37.46
N LYS A 386 12.86 -1.29 -37.00
CA LYS A 386 12.33 -1.39 -35.62
C LYS A 386 13.43 -1.25 -34.58
N ASN A 387 14.55 -1.93 -34.78
CA ASN A 387 15.69 -1.87 -33.87
C ASN A 387 16.30 -0.45 -33.85
N ASN A 388 16.47 0.17 -35.01
CA ASN A 388 16.95 1.55 -35.14
C ASN A 388 15.99 2.55 -34.47
N TYR A 389 14.68 2.34 -34.63
CA TYR A 389 13.66 3.16 -33.99
C TYR A 389 13.68 3.02 -32.47
N LEU A 390 13.89 1.80 -31.94
CA LEU A 390 14.06 1.59 -30.50
C LEU A 390 15.33 2.26 -29.97
N ILE A 391 16.44 2.20 -30.71
CA ILE A 391 17.69 2.91 -30.36
C ILE A 391 17.44 4.42 -30.32
N HIS A 392 16.81 4.97 -31.36
CA HIS A 392 16.43 6.37 -31.43
C HIS A 392 15.51 6.79 -30.27
N LEU A 393 14.48 6.00 -29.94
CA LEU A 393 13.61 6.28 -28.80
C LEU A 393 14.38 6.28 -27.47
N ASN A 394 15.33 5.35 -27.29
CA ASN A 394 16.18 5.32 -26.10
C ASN A 394 17.08 6.56 -25.99
N GLU A 395 17.62 7.04 -27.11
CA GLU A 395 18.42 8.28 -27.17
C GLU A 395 17.55 9.51 -26.88
N VAL A 396 16.40 9.63 -27.55
CA VAL A 396 15.42 10.72 -27.34
C VAL A 396 14.98 10.76 -25.88
N GLN A 397 14.63 9.63 -25.29
CA GLN A 397 14.24 9.58 -23.89
C GLN A 397 15.39 10.04 -22.98
N SER A 398 16.63 9.61 -23.24
CA SER A 398 17.79 10.00 -22.42
C SER A 398 18.06 11.50 -22.46
N ARG A 399 17.97 12.09 -23.66
CA ARG A 399 18.25 13.51 -23.90
C ARG A 399 17.12 14.40 -23.43
N ASP A 400 15.88 14.02 -23.70
CA ASP A 400 14.73 14.91 -23.58
C ASP A 400 13.97 14.76 -22.25
N ILE A 401 14.24 13.72 -21.44
CA ILE A 401 13.49 13.51 -20.19
C ILE A 401 13.58 14.69 -19.22
N GLN A 402 14.77 15.26 -19.04
CA GLN A 402 14.93 16.41 -18.16
C GLN A 402 14.18 17.62 -18.72
N ALA A 403 14.29 17.87 -20.03
CA ALA A 403 13.55 18.94 -20.70
C ALA A 403 12.02 18.75 -20.61
N ILE A 404 11.52 17.50 -20.69
CA ILE A 404 10.11 17.17 -20.52
C ILE A 404 9.68 17.41 -19.08
N ASN A 405 10.47 17.00 -18.09
CA ASN A 405 10.18 17.22 -16.68
C ASN A 405 10.19 18.71 -16.30
N ASP A 406 11.15 19.47 -16.83
CA ASP A 406 11.23 20.92 -16.62
C ASP A 406 10.04 21.62 -17.29
N ALA A 407 9.70 21.23 -18.53
CA ALA A 407 8.52 21.73 -19.23
C ALA A 407 7.22 21.39 -18.48
N LEU A 408 7.08 20.17 -17.95
CA LEU A 408 5.94 19.74 -17.15
C LEU A 408 5.82 20.55 -15.85
N SER A 409 6.94 20.75 -15.15
CA SER A 409 6.95 21.49 -13.89
C SER A 409 6.58 22.96 -14.10
N CYS A 410 7.19 23.60 -15.11
CA CYS A 410 6.85 24.96 -15.51
C CYS A 410 5.38 25.08 -15.97
N TRP A 411 4.90 24.13 -16.78
CA TRP A 411 3.52 24.09 -17.25
C TRP A 411 2.54 23.90 -16.09
N SER A 412 2.80 22.96 -15.16
CA SER A 412 1.92 22.69 -14.02
C SER A 412 1.72 23.92 -13.15
N VAL A 413 2.80 24.64 -12.82
CA VAL A 413 2.74 25.89 -12.06
C VAL A 413 2.00 26.98 -12.83
N SER A 414 2.33 27.16 -14.12
CA SER A 414 1.68 28.17 -14.98
C SER A 414 0.20 27.87 -15.25
N PHE A 415 -0.19 26.61 -15.31
CA PHE A 415 -1.56 26.18 -15.54
C PHE A 415 -2.40 26.38 -14.27
N GLN A 416 -1.86 26.03 -13.11
CA GLN A 416 -2.52 26.26 -11.83
C GLN A 416 -2.74 27.76 -11.56
N SER A 417 -1.77 28.61 -11.91
CA SER A 417 -1.93 30.06 -11.80
C SER A 417 -2.96 30.59 -12.82
N ALA A 418 -2.95 30.08 -14.05
CA ALA A 418 -3.90 30.49 -15.09
C ALA A 418 -5.35 30.16 -14.72
N VAL A 419 -5.62 29.02 -14.09
CA VAL A 419 -6.99 28.58 -13.76
C VAL A 419 -7.61 29.31 -12.56
N HIS A 420 -6.82 30.01 -11.75
CA HIS A 420 -7.29 30.85 -10.64
C HIS A 420 -7.26 32.33 -11.00
N PRO A 421 -8.23 32.87 -11.76
CA PRO A 421 -8.34 34.31 -11.87
C PRO A 421 -8.86 34.85 -10.54
N SER A 422 -8.16 35.84 -9.99
CA SER A 422 -8.80 36.81 -9.09
C SER A 422 -10.03 37.37 -9.82
N SER A 423 -11.13 37.55 -9.10
CA SER A 423 -12.48 37.87 -9.59
C SER A 423 -12.63 39.13 -10.48
N GLN A 424 -11.53 39.80 -10.84
CA GLN A 424 -11.48 41.06 -11.58
C GLN A 424 -10.87 40.95 -12.99
N MET A 425 -10.37 39.79 -13.46
CA MET A 425 -9.60 39.70 -14.71
C MET A 425 -10.13 38.62 -15.69
N LEU A 426 -11.22 38.91 -16.40
CA LEU A 426 -11.58 38.23 -17.65
C LEU A 426 -11.04 39.03 -18.85
N THR A 427 -9.72 39.26 -18.88
CA THR A 427 -9.07 39.95 -20.00
C THR A 427 -8.84 38.99 -21.17
N GLU A 428 -8.82 39.50 -22.40
CA GLU A 428 -8.51 38.71 -23.59
C GLU A 428 -7.13 38.03 -23.49
N GLU A 429 -6.15 38.74 -22.92
CA GLU A 429 -4.80 38.23 -22.66
C GLU A 429 -4.80 36.99 -21.77
N TRP A 430 -5.62 36.98 -20.72
CA TRP A 430 -5.75 35.84 -19.82
C TRP A 430 -6.37 34.64 -20.54
N VAL A 431 -7.42 34.84 -21.34
CA VAL A 431 -8.06 33.75 -22.10
C VAL A 431 -7.09 33.19 -23.15
N ARG A 432 -6.31 34.04 -23.83
CA ARG A 432 -5.24 33.61 -24.76
C ARG A 432 -4.12 32.84 -24.04
N HIS A 433 -3.78 33.25 -22.82
CA HIS A 433 -2.84 32.50 -21.99
C HIS A 433 -3.41 31.13 -21.63
N LEU A 434 -4.66 31.05 -21.16
CA LEU A 434 -5.34 29.80 -20.83
C LEU A 434 -5.45 28.87 -22.06
N GLN A 435 -5.81 29.40 -23.23
CA GLN A 435 -5.83 28.68 -24.50
C GLN A 435 -4.47 28.02 -24.79
N LYS A 436 -3.38 28.77 -24.63
CA LYS A 436 -2.02 28.26 -24.82
C LYS A 436 -1.69 27.17 -23.81
N GLN A 437 -2.04 27.34 -22.54
CA GLN A 437 -1.77 26.33 -21.50
C GLN A 437 -2.53 25.02 -21.73
N ILE A 438 -3.79 25.08 -22.17
CA ILE A 438 -4.57 23.88 -22.50
C ILE A 438 -3.91 23.15 -23.68
N LEU A 439 -3.58 23.86 -24.76
CA LEU A 439 -2.94 23.26 -25.93
C LEU A 439 -1.58 22.62 -25.57
N GLN A 440 -0.76 23.32 -24.77
CA GLN A 440 0.52 22.78 -24.30
C GLN A 440 0.34 21.54 -23.42
N GLY A 441 -0.65 21.53 -22.53
CA GLY A 441 -0.94 20.38 -21.68
C GLY A 441 -1.35 19.14 -22.47
N VAL A 442 -2.21 19.31 -23.50
CA VAL A 442 -2.61 18.21 -24.38
C VAL A 442 -1.43 17.66 -25.17
N VAL A 443 -0.60 18.53 -25.76
CA VAL A 443 0.59 18.11 -26.55
C VAL A 443 1.62 17.42 -25.65
N LEU A 444 1.83 17.91 -24.42
CA LEU A 444 2.72 17.27 -23.44
C LEU A 444 2.21 15.88 -23.03
N ALA A 445 0.91 15.74 -22.75
CA ALA A 445 0.30 14.47 -22.40
C ALA A 445 0.43 13.45 -23.55
N ASP A 446 0.13 13.87 -24.77
CA ASP A 446 0.25 13.04 -25.98
C ASP A 446 1.68 12.56 -26.20
N ARG A 447 2.66 13.46 -26.10
CA ARG A 447 4.08 13.13 -26.24
C ARG A 447 4.54 12.11 -25.18
N ILE A 448 4.17 12.32 -23.92
CA ILE A 448 4.54 11.40 -22.83
C ILE A 448 3.88 10.04 -23.05
N HIS A 449 2.59 10.02 -23.38
CA HIS A 449 1.83 8.80 -23.66
C HIS A 449 2.49 7.99 -24.79
N LEU A 450 2.76 8.62 -25.93
CA LEU A 450 3.38 7.99 -27.09
C LEU A 450 4.76 7.42 -26.77
N LEU A 451 5.60 8.17 -26.04
CA LEU A 451 6.93 7.70 -25.64
C LEU A 451 6.85 6.48 -24.71
N VAL A 452 6.02 6.54 -23.66
CA VAL A 452 5.86 5.43 -22.70
C VAL A 452 5.31 4.19 -23.39
N GLN A 453 4.23 4.34 -24.14
CA GLN A 453 3.60 3.24 -24.86
C GLN A 453 4.54 2.62 -25.89
N SER A 454 5.23 3.45 -26.69
CA SER A 454 6.13 2.96 -27.73
C SER A 454 7.33 2.21 -27.17
N MET A 455 7.92 2.72 -26.09
CA MET A 455 9.06 2.06 -25.46
C MET A 455 8.67 0.72 -24.84
N LEU A 456 7.58 0.68 -24.06
CA LEU A 456 7.14 -0.55 -23.40
C LEU A 456 6.71 -1.63 -24.41
N ASP A 457 6.04 -1.24 -25.50
CA ASP A 457 5.63 -2.21 -26.52
C ASP A 457 6.83 -2.72 -27.33
N LEU A 458 7.71 -1.85 -27.82
CA LEU A 458 8.85 -2.26 -28.64
C LEU A 458 9.86 -3.11 -27.86
N HIS A 459 10.14 -2.78 -26.59
CA HIS A 459 11.00 -3.61 -25.75
C HIS A 459 10.42 -5.02 -25.56
N MET A 460 9.10 -5.15 -25.37
CA MET A 460 8.47 -6.46 -25.30
C MET A 460 8.47 -7.17 -26.65
N HIS A 461 8.11 -6.47 -27.73
CA HIS A 461 8.00 -7.06 -29.07
C HIS A 461 9.34 -7.61 -29.56
N LEU A 462 10.40 -6.81 -29.42
CA LEU A 462 11.76 -7.17 -29.82
C LEU A 462 12.48 -8.05 -28.78
N LYS A 463 11.83 -8.34 -27.64
CA LYS A 463 12.38 -9.11 -26.52
C LYS A 463 13.73 -8.56 -26.01
N VAL A 464 13.89 -7.24 -26.05
CA VAL A 464 15.08 -6.54 -25.55
C VAL A 464 14.84 -6.15 -24.09
N PRO A 465 15.65 -6.63 -23.13
CA PRO A 465 15.43 -6.37 -21.72
C PRO A 465 15.55 -4.87 -21.39
N LEU A 466 14.64 -4.38 -20.57
CA LEU A 466 14.63 -2.99 -20.10
C LEU A 466 15.56 -2.82 -18.90
N ARG A 467 16.53 -1.90 -18.99
CA ARG A 467 17.43 -1.59 -17.86
C ARG A 467 16.64 -0.94 -16.71
N ARG A 468 17.05 -1.19 -15.46
CA ARG A 468 16.37 -0.65 -14.26
C ARG A 468 16.30 0.88 -14.24
N GLU A 469 17.35 1.57 -14.69
CA GLU A 469 17.36 3.04 -14.82
C GLU A 469 16.27 3.55 -15.75
N LYS A 470 16.07 2.87 -16.90
CA LYS A 470 15.06 3.18 -17.89
C LYS A 470 13.65 2.84 -17.42
N ALA A 471 13.50 1.77 -16.65
CA ALA A 471 12.23 1.46 -15.98
C ALA A 471 11.85 2.57 -14.98
N LYS A 472 12.82 3.11 -14.25
CA LYS A 472 12.60 4.23 -13.31
C LYS A 472 12.15 5.50 -14.02
N THR A 473 12.75 5.83 -15.17
CA THR A 473 12.36 7.00 -15.96
C THR A 473 10.98 6.83 -16.60
N LEU A 474 10.65 5.63 -17.09
CA LEU A 474 9.31 5.33 -17.63
C LEU A 474 8.23 5.42 -16.55
N CYS A 475 8.50 4.91 -15.34
CA CYS A 475 7.59 5.05 -14.20
C CYS A 475 7.36 6.52 -13.85
N GLN A 476 8.41 7.36 -13.85
CA GLN A 476 8.24 8.80 -13.63
C GLN A 476 7.38 9.44 -14.72
N MET A 477 7.60 9.11 -16.00
CA MET A 477 6.78 9.61 -17.11
C MET A 477 5.31 9.19 -16.98
N LEU A 478 5.04 7.95 -16.55
CA LEU A 478 3.70 7.45 -16.30
C LEU A 478 3.00 8.22 -15.16
N VAL A 479 3.70 8.43 -14.05
CA VAL A 479 3.19 9.22 -12.91
C VAL A 479 2.93 10.66 -13.32
N SER A 480 3.80 11.25 -14.16
CA SER A 480 3.61 12.58 -14.75
C SER A 480 2.40 12.63 -15.68
N LEU A 481 2.15 11.59 -16.48
CA LEU A 481 0.98 11.52 -17.35
C LEU A 481 -0.33 11.52 -16.53
N LYS A 482 -0.35 10.75 -15.43
CA LYS A 482 -1.48 10.69 -14.49
C LYS A 482 -1.72 12.02 -13.80
N SER A 483 -0.65 12.68 -13.34
CA SER A 483 -0.77 13.99 -12.69
C SER A 483 -1.30 15.07 -13.63
N ILE A 484 -0.97 15.04 -14.94
CA ILE A 484 -1.60 15.92 -15.94
C ILE A 484 -3.13 15.68 -15.98
N GLY A 485 -3.55 14.42 -16.04
CA GLY A 485 -4.97 14.05 -16.03
C GLY A 485 -5.69 14.56 -14.77
N ASP A 486 -5.08 14.38 -13.60
CA ASP A 486 -5.64 14.85 -12.33
C ASP A 486 -5.75 16.36 -12.25
N LEU A 487 -4.78 17.09 -12.78
CA LEU A 487 -4.82 18.55 -12.86
C LEU A 487 -5.99 19.02 -13.73
N PHE A 488 -6.17 18.43 -14.91
CA PHE A 488 -7.31 18.74 -15.79
C PHE A 488 -8.65 18.36 -15.15
N ARG A 489 -8.76 17.21 -14.46
CA ARG A 489 -9.99 16.79 -13.77
C ARG A 489 -10.33 17.70 -12.59
N THR A 490 -9.37 17.96 -11.71
CA THR A 490 -9.55 18.83 -10.53
C THR A 490 -9.98 20.25 -10.92
N ARG A 491 -9.51 20.72 -12.08
CA ARG A 491 -9.78 22.07 -12.60
C ARG A 491 -10.83 22.11 -13.71
N GLY A 492 -11.45 20.99 -14.05
CA GLY A 492 -12.31 20.86 -15.22
C GLY A 492 -13.49 21.84 -15.24
N SER A 493 -14.14 22.07 -14.11
CA SER A 493 -15.28 22.99 -13.99
C SER A 493 -14.92 24.43 -14.39
N ASN A 494 -13.74 24.91 -13.99
CA ASN A 494 -13.26 26.26 -14.30
C ASN A 494 -12.92 26.41 -15.79
N ILE A 495 -12.36 25.35 -16.39
CA ILE A 495 -12.01 25.33 -17.81
C ILE A 495 -13.29 25.31 -18.66
N VAL A 496 -14.28 24.49 -18.29
CA VAL A 496 -15.57 24.40 -18.99
C VAL A 496 -16.29 25.75 -18.98
N ARG A 497 -16.26 26.47 -17.85
CA ARG A 497 -16.83 27.83 -17.76
C ARG A 497 -16.15 28.81 -18.71
N SER A 498 -14.84 28.65 -18.93
CA SER A 498 -14.03 29.52 -19.79
C SER A 498 -14.04 29.10 -21.26
N LEU A 499 -14.51 27.89 -21.59
CA LEU A 499 -14.45 27.31 -22.93
C LEU A 499 -15.17 28.15 -24.00
N PRO A 500 -16.38 28.71 -23.78
CA PRO A 500 -17.03 29.57 -24.77
C PRO A 500 -16.18 30.80 -25.11
N HIS A 501 -15.47 31.37 -24.14
CA HIS A 501 -14.58 32.51 -24.37
C HIS A 501 -13.37 32.12 -25.22
N ILE A 502 -12.78 30.94 -24.96
CA ILE A 502 -11.66 30.41 -25.75
C ILE A 502 -12.10 30.16 -27.19
N ILE A 503 -13.28 29.56 -27.39
CA ILE A 503 -13.87 29.30 -28.70
C ILE A 503 -14.08 30.62 -29.46
N ASN A 504 -14.67 31.63 -28.81
CA ASN A 504 -14.92 32.93 -29.42
C ASN A 504 -13.65 33.65 -29.86
N ILE A 505 -12.56 33.56 -29.08
CA ILE A 505 -11.28 34.18 -29.45
C ILE A 505 -10.70 33.53 -30.72
N ILE A 506 -10.73 32.20 -30.80
CA ILE A 506 -10.22 31.49 -31.98
C ILE A 506 -11.08 31.76 -33.20
N GLN A 507 -12.40 31.80 -33.03
CA GLN A 507 -13.33 32.16 -34.10
C GLN A 507 -13.08 33.60 -34.57
N SER A 508 -12.84 34.54 -33.65
CA SER A 508 -12.47 35.92 -33.98
C SER A 508 -11.13 36.00 -34.72
N ASP A 509 -10.11 35.23 -34.32
CA ASP A 509 -8.82 35.18 -35.01
C ASP A 509 -8.98 34.66 -36.44
N ILE A 510 -9.84 33.65 -36.66
CA ILE A 510 -10.15 33.13 -38.00
C ILE A 510 -10.97 34.17 -38.80
N GLU A 511 -11.97 34.82 -38.18
CA GLU A 511 -12.79 35.86 -38.80
C GLU A 511 -11.94 37.05 -39.25
N GLN A 512 -10.94 37.46 -38.46
CA GLN A 512 -10.01 38.53 -38.83
C GLN A 512 -9.17 38.21 -40.06
N LEU A 513 -8.86 36.93 -40.32
CA LEU A 513 -8.14 36.50 -41.53
C LEU A 513 -9.08 36.37 -42.74
N ILE A 514 -10.35 35.98 -42.52
CA ILE A 514 -11.30 35.73 -43.63
C ILE A 514 -12.04 37.00 -44.06
N ALA A 515 -12.38 37.90 -43.13
CA ALA A 515 -13.16 39.11 -43.43
C ALA A 515 -12.51 40.07 -44.44
N PRO A 516 -11.18 40.29 -44.45
CA PRO A 516 -10.52 41.10 -45.49
C PRO A 516 -10.72 40.54 -46.90
N LEU A 517 -10.84 39.21 -47.04
CA LEU A 517 -11.06 38.54 -48.33
C LEU A 517 -12.45 38.88 -48.89
N LYS A 518 -13.47 38.96 -48.02
CA LYS A 518 -14.81 39.42 -48.40
C LYS A 518 -14.75 40.81 -49.03
N ASN A 519 -14.08 41.75 -48.38
CA ASN A 519 -13.98 43.13 -48.85
C ASN A 519 -13.17 43.23 -50.16
N LYS A 520 -12.06 42.49 -50.27
CA LYS A 520 -11.25 42.41 -51.51
C LYS A 520 -12.10 41.89 -52.68
N LEU A 521 -12.82 40.77 -52.49
CA LEU A 521 -13.66 40.17 -53.54
C LEU A 521 -14.84 41.06 -53.94
N GLN A 522 -15.51 41.70 -52.99
CA GLN A 522 -16.59 42.67 -53.28
C GLN A 522 -16.08 43.87 -54.10
N SER A 523 -14.86 44.35 -53.81
CA SER A 523 -14.25 45.44 -54.58
C SER A 523 -13.87 45.04 -56.01
N GLU A 524 -13.43 43.79 -56.22
CA GLU A 524 -13.10 43.26 -57.56
C GLU A 524 -14.37 43.03 -58.40
N ILE A 525 -15.45 42.54 -57.80
CA ILE A 525 -16.74 42.40 -58.47
C ILE A 525 -17.28 43.77 -58.91
N ALA A 526 -17.20 44.78 -58.04
CA ALA A 526 -17.61 46.14 -58.38
C ALA A 526 -16.78 46.77 -59.52
N LYS A 527 -15.49 46.42 -59.65
CA LYS A 527 -14.63 46.86 -60.77
C LYS A 527 -15.02 46.18 -62.08
N VAL A 528 -15.36 44.89 -62.06
CA VAL A 528 -15.82 44.13 -63.24
C VAL A 528 -17.15 44.69 -63.76
N ASP A 529 -18.06 45.08 -62.85
CA ASP A 529 -19.34 45.70 -63.20
C ASP A 529 -19.19 47.09 -63.85
N GLN A 530 -18.21 47.90 -63.45
CA GLN A 530 -17.97 49.21 -64.07
C GLN A 530 -17.41 49.11 -65.49
N VAL A 531 -16.58 48.11 -65.78
CA VAL A 531 -16.02 47.85 -67.13
C VAL A 531 -17.08 47.29 -68.09
N SER A 532 -18.18 46.72 -67.57
CA SER A 532 -19.27 46.17 -68.37
C SER A 532 -20.12 47.21 -69.12
N LYS A 533 -20.03 48.50 -68.75
CA LYS A 533 -20.84 49.59 -69.33
C LYS A 533 -20.27 50.20 -70.63
N THR A 534 -19.05 49.87 -71.05
CA THR A 534 -18.47 50.29 -72.34
C THR A 534 -18.71 49.23 -73.44
N GLY A 535 -19.84 49.38 -74.13
CA GLY A 535 -20.50 48.36 -74.96
C GLY A 535 -19.84 47.88 -76.28
N PHE A 536 -18.51 47.94 -76.45
CA PHE A 536 -17.87 47.46 -77.70
C PHE A 536 -17.07 46.15 -77.55
N LEU A 537 -16.88 45.64 -76.33
CA LEU A 537 -16.05 44.43 -76.06
C LEU A 537 -16.85 43.17 -75.69
N SER A 538 -18.14 43.11 -76.01
CA SER A 538 -19.00 41.96 -75.66
C SER A 538 -18.72 40.68 -76.47
N LEU A 539 -17.97 40.76 -77.58
CA LEU A 539 -17.63 39.61 -78.44
C LEU A 539 -16.33 38.88 -78.03
N LEU A 540 -15.49 39.46 -77.17
CA LEU A 540 -14.27 38.80 -76.61
C LEU A 540 -14.55 38.06 -75.28
N ARG A 541 -15.82 37.88 -74.91
CA ARG A 541 -16.30 37.69 -73.52
C ARG A 541 -16.44 36.23 -73.05
N ARG A 542 -15.89 35.23 -73.75
CA ARG A 542 -15.99 33.83 -73.29
C ARG A 542 -15.14 33.57 -72.02
N GLY A 543 -14.06 34.33 -71.79
CA GLY A 543 -13.21 34.23 -70.59
C GLY A 543 -13.60 35.17 -69.43
N SER A 544 -14.42 36.21 -69.68
CA SER A 544 -14.84 37.17 -68.64
C SER A 544 -16.00 36.65 -67.80
N ALA A 545 -16.95 35.91 -68.40
CA ALA A 545 -18.05 35.29 -67.66
C ALA A 545 -17.57 34.18 -66.71
N GLU A 546 -16.55 33.40 -67.10
CA GLU A 546 -15.93 32.38 -66.23
C GLU A 546 -15.18 33.01 -65.05
N MET A 547 -14.59 34.20 -65.23
CA MET A 547 -13.91 34.93 -64.15
C MET A 547 -14.93 35.55 -63.18
N GLU A 548 -16.03 36.08 -63.69
CA GLU A 548 -17.13 36.63 -62.90
C GLU A 548 -17.82 35.55 -62.06
N THR A 549 -18.09 34.37 -62.63
CA THR A 549 -18.62 33.22 -61.88
C THR A 549 -17.65 32.75 -60.80
N LYS A 550 -16.35 32.70 -61.08
CA LYS A 550 -15.30 32.35 -60.09
C LYS A 550 -15.29 33.30 -58.89
N LEU A 551 -15.43 34.61 -59.14
CA LEU A 551 -15.47 35.63 -58.09
C LEU A 551 -16.75 35.52 -57.25
N LEU A 552 -17.90 35.27 -57.88
CA LEU A 552 -19.18 35.06 -57.20
C LEU A 552 -19.18 33.78 -56.34
N ASP A 553 -18.63 32.69 -56.87
CA ASP A 553 -18.45 31.42 -56.15
C ASP A 553 -17.51 31.59 -54.94
N SER A 554 -16.39 32.29 -55.13
CA SER A 554 -15.43 32.60 -54.05
C SER A 554 -16.07 33.46 -52.96
N LEU A 555 -16.86 34.48 -53.33
CA LEU A 555 -17.58 35.32 -52.37
C LEU A 555 -18.60 34.49 -51.57
N SER A 556 -19.34 33.61 -52.24
CA SER A 556 -20.32 32.72 -51.60
C SER A 556 -19.65 31.80 -50.56
N LEU A 557 -18.49 31.21 -50.88
CA LEU A 557 -17.73 30.37 -49.95
C LEU A 557 -17.18 31.15 -48.75
N VAL A 558 -16.73 32.39 -48.95
CA VAL A 558 -16.28 33.27 -47.86
C VAL A 558 -17.44 33.63 -46.94
N LEU A 559 -18.63 33.92 -47.48
CA LEU A 559 -19.83 34.20 -46.69
C LEU A 559 -20.30 32.98 -45.90
N ILE A 560 -20.32 31.79 -46.53
CA ILE A 560 -20.59 30.52 -45.84
C ILE A 560 -19.58 30.30 -44.70
N SER A 561 -18.29 30.55 -44.95
CA SER A 561 -17.25 30.40 -43.92
C SER A 561 -17.48 31.33 -42.73
N LEU A 562 -17.86 32.59 -42.96
CA LEU A 562 -18.16 33.57 -41.91
C LEU A 562 -19.40 33.17 -41.10
N GLN A 563 -20.47 32.69 -41.75
CA GLN A 563 -21.67 32.21 -41.05
C GLN A 563 -21.42 30.95 -40.23
N LEU A 564 -20.57 30.03 -40.71
CA LEU A 564 -20.17 28.84 -39.96
C LEU A 564 -19.37 29.18 -38.68
N LEU A 565 -18.70 30.34 -38.65
CA LEU A 565 -17.98 30.86 -37.49
C LEU A 565 -18.90 31.52 -36.44
N GLU A 566 -20.09 31.99 -36.81
CA GLU A 566 -20.98 32.77 -35.93
C GLU A 566 -21.72 31.97 -34.85
N GLY A 567 -21.51 30.65 -34.73
CA GLY A 567 -22.15 29.86 -33.68
C GLY A 567 -21.27 28.79 -33.04
N SER A 568 -21.90 27.76 -32.45
CA SER A 568 -21.20 26.82 -31.57
C SER A 568 -20.04 26.09 -32.25
N GLY A 569 -18.95 25.87 -31.51
CA GLY A 569 -17.74 25.17 -31.98
C GLY A 569 -17.89 23.66 -32.16
N SER A 570 -19.02 23.18 -32.69
CA SER A 570 -19.27 21.74 -32.92
C SER A 570 -18.31 21.14 -33.96
N SER A 571 -17.91 19.88 -33.77
CA SER A 571 -17.02 19.17 -34.70
C SER A 571 -17.58 19.11 -36.14
N ARG A 572 -18.91 19.05 -36.29
CA ARG A 572 -19.58 19.08 -37.60
C ARG A 572 -19.36 20.41 -38.32
N ARG A 573 -19.57 21.54 -37.64
CA ARG A 573 -19.33 22.88 -38.22
C ARG A 573 -17.85 23.10 -38.55
N GLN A 574 -16.94 22.61 -37.70
CA GLN A 574 -15.51 22.68 -37.95
C GLN A 574 -15.10 21.91 -39.22
N LEU A 575 -15.65 20.71 -39.42
CA LEU A 575 -15.39 19.90 -40.61
C LEU A 575 -15.94 20.58 -41.87
N THR A 576 -17.17 21.09 -41.83
CA THR A 576 -17.77 21.86 -42.94
C THR A 576 -16.95 23.11 -43.27
N LEU A 577 -16.48 23.84 -42.25
CA LEU A 577 -15.63 25.02 -42.44
C LEU A 577 -14.30 24.65 -43.08
N SER A 578 -13.68 23.54 -42.67
CA SER A 578 -12.42 23.06 -43.24
C SER A 578 -12.59 22.67 -44.72
N ILE A 579 -13.69 22.00 -45.08
CA ILE A 579 -14.04 21.68 -46.48
C ILE A 579 -14.25 22.98 -47.29
N THR A 580 -14.93 23.97 -46.72
CA THR A 580 -15.18 25.26 -47.38
C THR A 580 -13.87 26.01 -47.65
N VAL A 581 -12.93 25.98 -46.69
CA VAL A 581 -11.60 26.60 -46.83
C VAL A 581 -10.73 25.86 -47.86
N ASP A 582 -10.79 24.53 -47.92
CA ASP A 582 -10.07 23.75 -48.94
C ASP A 582 -10.60 24.06 -50.35
N ILE A 583 -11.93 24.13 -50.52
CA ILE A 583 -12.55 24.55 -51.80
C ILE A 583 -12.15 26.00 -52.13
N LEU A 584 -12.12 26.91 -51.15
CA LEU A 584 -11.68 28.28 -51.36
C LEU A 584 -10.21 28.35 -51.83
N HIS A 585 -9.33 27.52 -51.27
CA HIS A 585 -7.94 27.42 -51.70
C HIS A 585 -7.82 26.93 -53.15
N SER A 586 -8.66 25.97 -53.56
CA SER A 586 -8.69 25.41 -54.91
C SER A 586 -9.06 26.42 -56.03
N LEU A 587 -9.70 27.54 -55.66
CA LEU A 587 -10.08 28.61 -56.59
C LEU A 587 -8.92 29.56 -56.91
N GLY A 588 -7.80 29.50 -56.15
CA GLY A 588 -6.49 30.04 -56.55
C GLY A 588 -6.36 31.57 -56.60
N ASN A 589 -7.24 32.32 -55.94
CA ASN A 589 -7.27 33.79 -55.99
C ASN A 589 -6.70 34.48 -54.72
N LEU A 590 -6.26 33.72 -53.70
CA LEU A 590 -5.92 34.25 -52.38
C LEU A 590 -4.53 33.76 -51.94
N ASP A 591 -3.53 34.62 -52.09
CA ASP A 591 -2.16 34.35 -51.69
C ASP A 591 -1.99 34.32 -50.15
N VAL A 592 -1.41 33.23 -49.65
CA VAL A 592 -0.66 33.07 -48.39
C VAL A 592 -1.43 33.02 -47.04
N GLU A 593 -2.65 33.55 -46.90
CA GLU A 593 -3.32 33.61 -45.57
C GLU A 593 -4.09 32.32 -45.16
N LEU A 594 -4.49 31.47 -46.11
CA LEU A 594 -5.32 30.28 -45.84
C LEU A 594 -4.57 29.15 -45.10
N CYS A 595 -3.25 29.09 -45.21
CA CYS A 595 -2.42 28.14 -44.46
C CYS A 595 -2.45 28.43 -42.95
N GLU A 596 -2.49 29.69 -42.53
CA GLU A 596 -2.63 30.06 -41.12
C GLU A 596 -4.03 29.76 -40.59
N VAL A 597 -5.08 29.94 -41.42
CA VAL A 597 -6.44 29.52 -41.09
C VAL A 597 -6.49 28.01 -40.81
N ARG A 598 -5.84 27.18 -41.63
CA ARG A 598 -5.76 25.72 -41.43
C ARG A 598 -5.07 25.36 -40.10
N LYS A 599 -4.02 26.08 -39.69
CA LYS A 599 -3.35 25.91 -38.39
C LYS A 599 -4.22 26.36 -37.22
N LEU A 600 -5.04 27.40 -37.38
CA LEU A 600 -6.00 27.81 -36.35
C LEU A 600 -7.15 26.81 -36.22
N LEU A 601 -7.62 26.24 -37.34
CA LEU A 601 -8.63 25.18 -37.34
C LEU A 601 -8.14 23.90 -36.65
N SER A 602 -6.87 23.50 -36.84
CA SER A 602 -6.31 22.35 -36.10
C SER A 602 -6.24 22.60 -34.59
N LYS A 603 -5.83 23.80 -34.16
CA LYS A 603 -5.89 24.20 -32.75
C LYS A 603 -7.33 24.22 -32.23
N PHE A 604 -8.28 24.70 -33.03
CA PHE A 604 -9.69 24.76 -32.67
C PHE A 604 -10.26 23.35 -32.43
N ARG A 605 -9.89 22.37 -33.26
CA ARG A 605 -10.26 20.97 -33.10
C ARG A 605 -9.72 20.37 -31.80
N VAL A 606 -8.46 20.66 -31.45
CA VAL A 606 -7.87 20.16 -30.19
C VAL A 606 -8.55 20.79 -28.97
N LEU A 607 -8.84 22.09 -29.02
CA LEU A 607 -9.42 22.83 -27.89
C LEU A 607 -10.90 22.57 -27.67
N SER A 608 -11.67 22.27 -28.73
CA SER A 608 -13.07 21.88 -28.59
C SER A 608 -13.24 20.47 -28.01
N ASN A 609 -12.30 19.56 -28.32
CA ASN A 609 -12.35 18.16 -27.90
C ASN A 609 -11.34 17.81 -26.79
N PHE A 610 -10.77 18.82 -26.10
CA PHE A 610 -9.64 18.62 -25.18
C PHE A 610 -9.92 17.63 -24.06
N GLN A 611 -11.16 17.59 -23.53
CA GLN A 611 -11.54 16.66 -22.46
C GLN A 611 -11.42 15.21 -22.93
N SER A 612 -12.01 14.89 -24.08
CA SER A 612 -11.90 13.54 -24.65
C SER A 612 -10.46 13.17 -24.99
N LEU A 613 -9.67 14.13 -25.48
CA LEU A 613 -8.27 13.91 -25.83
C LEU A 613 -7.41 13.67 -24.58
N ILE A 614 -7.60 14.44 -23.52
CA ILE A 614 -6.90 14.23 -22.24
C ILE A 614 -7.32 12.91 -21.62
N ASP A 615 -8.61 12.59 -21.60
CA ASP A 615 -9.09 11.31 -21.07
C ASP A 615 -8.53 10.12 -21.88
N GLU A 616 -8.49 10.19 -23.21
CA GLU A 616 -7.92 9.14 -24.07
C GLU A 616 -6.41 8.99 -23.86
N ARG A 617 -5.66 10.11 -23.75
CA ARG A 617 -4.19 10.09 -23.63
C ARG A 617 -3.69 9.81 -22.22
N THR A 618 -4.46 10.16 -21.19
CA THR A 618 -4.07 9.87 -19.80
C THR A 618 -4.52 8.48 -19.34
N LYS A 619 -5.45 7.84 -20.07
CA LYS A 619 -5.82 6.44 -19.88
C LYS A 619 -4.69 5.51 -20.29
N CYS A 620 -4.12 4.84 -19.30
CA CYS A 620 -3.02 3.89 -19.41
C CYS A 620 -3.51 2.43 -19.56
N SER A 621 -4.63 2.23 -20.27
CA SER A 621 -5.24 0.91 -20.49
C SER A 621 -4.29 -0.11 -21.12
N PHE A 622 -3.30 0.35 -21.89
CA PHE A 622 -2.26 -0.49 -22.49
C PHE A 622 -1.40 -1.24 -21.46
N LEU A 623 -1.36 -0.80 -20.19
CA LEU A 623 -0.62 -1.47 -19.11
C LEU A 623 -1.23 -2.81 -18.71
N TYR A 624 -2.49 -3.08 -19.05
CA TYR A 624 -3.13 -4.39 -18.83
C TYR A 624 -2.27 -5.52 -19.42
N TRP A 625 -1.77 -5.32 -20.64
CA TRP A 625 -0.89 -6.29 -21.32
C TRP A 625 0.52 -6.40 -20.70
N ARG A 626 0.82 -5.63 -19.66
CA ARG A 626 2.13 -5.46 -19.02
C ARG A 626 2.02 -5.52 -17.49
N LYS A 627 1.02 -6.25 -16.96
CA LYS A 627 0.72 -6.36 -15.51
C LYS A 627 1.93 -6.75 -14.64
N GLU A 628 2.87 -7.51 -15.18
CA GLU A 628 4.12 -7.90 -14.50
C GLU A 628 4.99 -6.71 -14.06
N MET A 629 4.89 -5.57 -14.73
CA MET A 629 5.65 -4.36 -14.38
C MET A 629 5.17 -3.71 -13.08
N LEU A 630 3.95 -4.01 -12.63
CA LEU A 630 3.38 -3.44 -11.41
C LEU A 630 4.25 -3.74 -10.19
N SER A 631 4.58 -5.00 -9.95
CA SER A 631 5.40 -5.41 -8.79
C SER A 631 6.80 -4.74 -8.83
N THR A 632 7.41 -4.66 -10.01
CA THR A 632 8.73 -4.02 -10.19
C THR A 632 8.70 -2.52 -9.90
N TRP A 633 7.63 -1.81 -10.28
CA TRP A 633 7.51 -0.38 -10.00
C TRP A 633 7.11 -0.10 -8.54
N LEU A 634 6.25 -0.93 -7.95
CA LEU A 634 5.88 -0.81 -6.54
C LEU A 634 7.09 -1.01 -5.62
N SER A 635 7.88 -2.07 -5.83
CA SER A 635 9.11 -2.32 -5.05
C SER A 635 10.14 -1.19 -5.19
N MET A 636 10.24 -0.59 -6.38
CA MET A 636 11.10 0.56 -6.62
C MET A 636 10.64 1.82 -5.87
N VAL A 637 9.32 2.09 -5.83
CA VAL A 637 8.77 3.24 -5.11
C VAL A 637 8.88 3.05 -3.60
N TYR A 638 8.65 1.83 -3.10
CA TYR A 638 8.86 1.51 -1.68
C TYR A 638 10.30 1.82 -1.24
N GLY A 639 11.27 1.59 -2.14
CA GLY A 639 12.68 1.93 -1.93
C GLY A 639 13.01 3.44 -1.81
N ASP A 640 12.08 4.35 -2.09
CA ASP A 640 12.33 5.79 -2.13
C ASP A 640 11.19 6.57 -1.46
N ALA A 641 11.38 6.94 -0.19
CA ALA A 641 10.35 7.56 0.63
C ALA A 641 9.81 8.89 0.07
N CYS A 642 10.58 9.59 -0.78
CA CYS A 642 10.16 10.83 -1.42
C CYS A 642 9.07 10.63 -2.49
N LYS A 643 8.82 9.38 -2.90
CA LYS A 643 7.91 9.02 -4.01
C LYS A 643 6.59 8.45 -3.53
N LEU A 644 6.25 8.67 -2.28
CA LEU A 644 5.02 8.20 -1.67
C LEU A 644 3.76 8.57 -2.47
N SER A 645 3.70 9.79 -2.99
CA SER A 645 2.58 10.27 -3.81
C SER A 645 2.46 9.55 -5.16
N TRP A 646 3.49 8.84 -5.61
CA TRP A 646 3.47 8.08 -6.86
C TRP A 646 2.66 6.79 -6.72
N LEU A 647 2.48 6.29 -5.50
CA LEU A 647 1.81 5.02 -5.26
C LEU A 647 0.37 5.02 -5.79
N GLN A 648 -0.42 6.04 -5.45
CA GLN A 648 -1.79 6.17 -5.97
C GLN A 648 -1.78 6.34 -7.49
N ASN A 649 -0.90 7.18 -8.05
CA ASN A 649 -0.86 7.39 -9.50
C ASN A 649 -0.48 6.12 -10.28
N ILE A 650 0.36 5.26 -9.72
CA ILE A 650 0.70 3.95 -10.30
C ILE A 650 -0.51 3.03 -10.25
N ILE A 651 -1.17 2.93 -9.09
CA ILE A 651 -2.39 2.12 -8.94
C ILE A 651 -3.47 2.61 -9.91
N ASP A 652 -3.68 3.92 -10.02
CA ASP A 652 -4.61 4.53 -10.98
C ASP A 652 -4.23 4.23 -12.43
N ALA A 653 -2.94 4.12 -12.76
CA ALA A 653 -2.49 3.78 -14.11
C ALA A 653 -2.79 2.32 -14.47
N PHE A 654 -2.58 1.38 -13.56
CA PHE A 654 -2.94 -0.02 -13.80
C PHE A 654 -4.45 -0.25 -13.70
N SER A 655 -5.15 0.51 -12.86
CA SER A 655 -6.61 0.48 -12.72
C SER A 655 -7.33 0.91 -14.00
N ASP A 656 -6.72 1.74 -14.86
CA ASP A 656 -7.30 2.05 -16.18
C ASP A 656 -7.48 0.80 -17.05
N GLY A 657 -6.71 -0.26 -16.81
CA GLY A 657 -6.91 -1.57 -17.45
C GLY A 657 -8.30 -2.15 -17.20
N MET A 658 -8.94 -1.83 -16.06
CA MET A 658 -10.31 -2.25 -15.76
C MET A 658 -11.31 -1.63 -16.75
N SER A 659 -11.14 -0.35 -17.09
CA SER A 659 -12.00 0.31 -18.08
C SER A 659 -11.93 -0.36 -19.46
N LEU A 660 -10.78 -0.96 -19.81
CA LEU A 660 -10.62 -1.73 -21.04
C LEU A 660 -11.45 -3.02 -21.00
N LEU A 661 -11.42 -3.73 -19.86
CA LEU A 661 -12.19 -4.96 -19.64
C LEU A 661 -13.70 -4.71 -19.57
N GLU A 662 -14.12 -3.63 -18.90
CA GLU A 662 -15.53 -3.21 -18.81
C GLU A 662 -16.09 -2.87 -20.18
N LEU A 663 -15.38 -2.03 -20.95
CA LEU A 663 -15.79 -1.64 -22.31
C LEU A 663 -15.66 -2.80 -23.31
N GLY A 664 -14.81 -3.78 -23.01
CA GLY A 664 -14.69 -5.04 -23.74
C GLY A 664 -15.80 -6.05 -23.42
N ASN A 665 -16.71 -5.74 -22.49
CA ASN A 665 -17.78 -6.63 -22.00
C ASN A 665 -17.25 -7.99 -21.52
N VAL A 666 -16.09 -7.99 -20.88
CA VAL A 666 -15.53 -9.18 -20.25
C VAL A 666 -16.30 -9.43 -18.95
N GLY A 667 -16.66 -10.69 -18.68
CA GLY A 667 -17.51 -11.03 -17.53
C GLY A 667 -16.98 -10.54 -16.18
N PRO A 668 -17.85 -10.34 -15.17
CA PRO A 668 -17.49 -9.70 -13.89
C PRO A 668 -16.38 -10.42 -13.12
N VAL A 669 -16.21 -11.72 -13.35
CA VAL A 669 -15.15 -12.54 -12.75
C VAL A 669 -13.75 -12.08 -13.17
N ALA A 670 -13.56 -11.70 -14.44
CA ALA A 670 -12.25 -11.24 -14.92
C ALA A 670 -11.90 -9.86 -14.37
N LEU A 671 -12.91 -9.00 -14.19
CA LEU A 671 -12.75 -7.69 -13.54
C LEU A 671 -12.30 -7.88 -12.08
N GLN A 672 -12.99 -8.74 -11.32
CA GLN A 672 -12.64 -9.03 -9.93
C GLN A 672 -11.23 -9.63 -9.82
N SER A 673 -10.88 -10.58 -10.69
CA SER A 673 -9.55 -11.19 -10.72
C SER A 673 -8.44 -10.17 -10.97
N TYR A 674 -8.63 -9.23 -11.92
CA TYR A 674 -7.61 -8.22 -12.19
C TYR A 674 -7.49 -7.18 -11.05
N GLU A 675 -8.60 -6.81 -10.39
CA GLU A 675 -8.54 -5.97 -9.19
C GLU A 675 -7.83 -6.69 -8.02
N GLU A 676 -8.08 -7.99 -7.85
CA GLU A 676 -7.38 -8.83 -6.86
C GLU A 676 -5.88 -8.94 -7.17
N ASP A 677 -5.48 -9.05 -8.44
CA ASP A 677 -4.06 -9.04 -8.83
C ASP A 677 -3.37 -7.72 -8.41
N ILE A 678 -4.03 -6.58 -8.59
CA ILE A 678 -3.49 -5.27 -8.16
C ILE A 678 -3.42 -5.19 -6.63
N GLU A 679 -4.47 -5.65 -5.94
CA GLU A 679 -4.52 -5.68 -4.48
C GLU A 679 -3.38 -6.55 -3.90
N ASN A 680 -3.18 -7.74 -4.47
CA ASN A 680 -2.13 -8.68 -4.09
C ASN A 680 -0.74 -8.08 -4.33
N ALA A 681 -0.50 -7.42 -5.47
CA ALA A 681 0.77 -6.75 -5.75
C ALA A 681 1.09 -5.64 -4.73
N VAL A 682 0.09 -4.85 -4.31
CA VAL A 682 0.27 -3.84 -3.26
C VAL A 682 0.56 -4.50 -1.91
N ARG A 683 -0.13 -5.59 -1.59
CA ARG A 683 0.07 -6.34 -0.34
C ARG A 683 1.47 -6.96 -0.25
N GLU A 684 1.95 -7.55 -1.34
CA GLU A 684 3.24 -8.25 -1.39
C GLU A 684 4.44 -7.31 -1.49
N GLU A 685 4.35 -6.23 -2.27
CA GLU A 685 5.51 -5.38 -2.58
C GLU A 685 5.61 -4.11 -1.72
N VAL A 686 4.50 -3.70 -1.08
CA VAL A 686 4.47 -2.49 -0.23
C VAL A 686 4.14 -2.86 1.22
N VAL A 687 3.01 -3.53 1.46
CA VAL A 687 2.54 -3.78 2.83
C VAL A 687 3.42 -4.80 3.55
N ALA A 688 3.73 -5.93 2.94
CA ALA A 688 4.55 -6.97 3.59
C ALA A 688 5.99 -6.48 3.93
N PRO A 689 6.71 -5.76 3.03
CA PRO A 689 7.99 -5.15 3.38
C PRO A 689 7.86 -4.09 4.47
N LEU A 690 6.81 -3.26 4.44
CA LEU A 690 6.55 -2.25 5.46
C LEU A 690 6.34 -2.88 6.84
N CYS A 691 5.53 -3.93 6.92
CA CYS A 691 5.32 -4.71 8.14
C CYS A 691 6.63 -5.26 8.70
N ARG A 692 7.45 -5.91 7.85
CA ARG A 692 8.74 -6.48 8.25
C ARG A 692 9.72 -5.41 8.72
N ASP A 693 9.80 -4.28 8.02
CA ASP A 693 10.71 -3.20 8.36
C ASP A 693 10.32 -2.50 9.67
N ILE A 694 9.02 -2.28 9.91
CA ILE A 694 8.50 -1.74 11.17
C ILE A 694 8.76 -2.71 12.32
N GLU A 695 8.42 -4.00 12.15
CA GLU A 695 8.68 -5.02 13.18
C GLU A 695 10.17 -5.11 13.52
N THR A 696 11.03 -5.14 12.49
CA THR A 696 12.49 -5.22 12.65
C THR A 696 13.03 -3.99 13.37
N ASP A 697 12.58 -2.79 12.99
CA ASP A 697 12.97 -1.54 13.66
C ASP A 697 12.53 -1.52 15.14
N LEU A 698 11.29 -1.91 15.44
CA LEU A 698 10.79 -1.99 16.82
C LEU A 698 11.60 -3.00 17.64
N ARG A 699 11.87 -4.18 17.07
CA ARG A 699 12.65 -5.24 17.71
C ARG A 699 14.09 -4.81 17.97
N LEU A 700 14.75 -4.16 16.99
CA LEU A 700 16.11 -3.64 17.15
C LEU A 700 16.18 -2.54 18.22
N HIS A 701 15.17 -1.66 18.27
CA HIS A 701 15.13 -0.60 19.28
C HIS A 701 14.98 -1.20 20.68
N VAL A 702 14.04 -2.11 20.92
CA VAL A 702 13.87 -2.74 22.23
C VAL A 702 15.09 -3.59 22.62
N HIS A 703 15.66 -4.36 21.70
CA HIS A 703 16.88 -5.14 22.00
C HIS A 703 18.11 -4.28 22.27
N SER A 704 18.25 -3.12 21.65
CA SER A 704 19.36 -2.20 21.93
C SER A 704 19.39 -1.72 23.38
N THR A 705 18.23 -1.68 24.05
CA THR A 705 18.14 -1.29 25.47
C THR A 705 18.44 -2.43 26.43
N HIS A 706 18.18 -3.69 26.03
CA HIS A 706 18.30 -4.88 26.89
C HIS A 706 19.65 -5.61 26.77
N LEU A 707 20.26 -5.63 25.58
CA LEU A 707 21.51 -6.36 25.31
C LEU A 707 22.71 -5.43 25.38
N LYS A 708 23.49 -5.50 26.47
CA LYS A 708 24.80 -4.85 26.57
C LYS A 708 25.75 -5.45 25.52
N GLY A 709 26.00 -4.71 24.44
CA GLY A 709 26.85 -5.13 23.30
C GLY A 709 26.13 -5.20 21.95
N ALA A 710 24.82 -4.90 21.89
CA ALA A 710 24.11 -4.78 20.62
C ALA A 710 24.64 -3.60 19.78
N VAL A 711 24.65 -3.79 18.46
CA VAL A 711 25.15 -2.84 17.47
C VAL A 711 24.47 -1.49 17.67
N VAL A 712 25.23 -0.47 18.06
CA VAL A 712 24.78 0.93 18.07
C VAL A 712 24.57 1.32 16.60
N VAL A 713 23.33 1.22 16.12
CA VAL A 713 22.97 1.67 14.79
C VAL A 713 23.08 3.19 14.78
N ASN A 714 24.14 3.72 14.17
CA ASN A 714 24.34 5.16 14.07
C ASN A 714 23.38 5.73 12.99
N PRO A 715 22.38 6.57 13.37
CA PRO A 715 21.37 7.11 12.44
C PRO A 715 21.98 7.90 11.28
N THR A 716 23.16 8.51 11.51
CA THR A 716 23.85 9.36 10.53
C THR A 716 24.64 8.57 9.48
N LYS A 717 24.99 7.31 9.76
CA LYS A 717 25.76 6.45 8.84
C LYS A 717 24.90 5.46 8.06
N THR A 718 23.81 4.99 8.66
CA THR A 718 22.91 3.98 8.06
C THR A 718 21.72 4.61 7.34
N GLY A 719 21.39 5.87 7.65
CA GLY A 719 20.21 6.55 7.12
C GLY A 719 18.93 6.04 7.78
N VAL A 720 18.12 6.95 8.34
CA VAL A 720 16.82 6.58 8.91
C VAL A 720 15.75 6.82 7.85
N ARG A 721 15.11 5.74 7.37
CA ARG A 721 13.88 5.86 6.57
C ARG A 721 12.71 6.19 7.49
N ASN A 722 11.99 7.27 7.18
CA ASN A 722 10.78 7.63 7.92
C ASN A 722 9.58 6.82 7.40
N LEU A 723 9.39 5.61 7.93
CA LEU A 723 8.27 4.73 7.55
C LEU A 723 6.90 5.29 7.95
N SER A 724 6.86 6.25 8.88
CA SER A 724 5.63 6.87 9.37
C SER A 724 4.83 7.58 8.28
N TRP A 725 5.45 7.99 7.17
CA TRP A 725 4.71 8.61 6.07
C TRP A 725 3.76 7.63 5.39
N TYR A 726 4.09 6.34 5.30
CA TYR A 726 3.22 5.31 4.73
C TYR A 726 1.96 5.11 5.58
N LEU A 727 2.08 5.20 6.91
CA LEU A 727 0.97 5.05 7.85
C LEU A 727 0.07 6.28 7.93
N ARG A 728 0.56 7.46 7.50
CA ARG A 728 -0.22 8.71 7.44
C ARG A 728 -0.90 8.94 6.09
N MET A 729 -0.70 8.04 5.14
CA MET A 729 -1.36 8.14 3.84
C MET A 729 -2.88 7.95 3.97
N LYS A 730 -3.60 8.57 3.03
CA LYS A 730 -5.01 8.22 2.83
C LYS A 730 -5.11 6.79 2.29
N PRO A 731 -6.23 6.08 2.55
CA PRO A 731 -6.46 4.76 1.97
C PRO A 731 -6.29 4.80 0.45
N LEU A 732 -5.55 3.83 -0.07
CA LEU A 732 -5.31 3.71 -1.50
C LEU A 732 -6.62 3.30 -2.18
N GLN A 733 -6.97 4.01 -3.24
CA GLN A 733 -8.21 3.78 -3.96
C GLN A 733 -7.97 2.77 -5.07
N LEU A 734 -8.64 1.62 -4.98
CA LEU A 734 -8.88 0.72 -6.10
C LEU A 734 -10.26 1.07 -6.71
N PRO A 735 -10.60 0.58 -7.91
CA PRO A 735 -11.88 0.89 -8.55
C PRO A 735 -13.12 0.56 -7.71
N PHE A 736 -13.12 -0.55 -6.98
CA PHE A 736 -14.23 -1.00 -6.15
C PHE A 736 -13.87 -1.19 -4.67
N LYS A 737 -12.58 -1.20 -4.32
CA LYS A 737 -12.07 -1.42 -2.97
C LYS A 737 -11.20 -0.25 -2.46
N PHE A 738 -10.98 -0.20 -1.16
CA PHE A 738 -10.00 0.70 -0.54
C PHE A 738 -9.01 -0.13 0.27
N VAL A 739 -7.72 0.19 0.14
CA VAL A 739 -6.65 -0.46 0.90
C VAL A 739 -6.11 0.53 1.92
N ASP A 740 -6.47 0.33 3.18
CA ASP A 740 -5.89 1.07 4.30
C ASP A 740 -4.60 0.40 4.75
N VAL A 741 -3.47 1.01 4.40
CA VAL A 741 -2.13 0.52 4.76
C VAL A 741 -1.93 0.53 6.28
N LYS A 742 -2.48 1.51 7.01
CA LYS A 742 -2.32 1.60 8.48
C LYS A 742 -3.00 0.40 9.14
N LEU A 743 -4.25 0.14 8.77
CA LEU A 743 -5.04 -0.96 9.30
C LEU A 743 -4.42 -2.34 9.00
N LEU A 744 -3.86 -2.53 7.81
CA LEU A 744 -3.19 -3.79 7.46
C LEU A 744 -1.91 -4.01 8.26
N VAL A 745 -1.15 -2.95 8.54
CA VAL A 745 0.03 -3.00 9.42
C VAL A 745 -0.37 -3.27 10.87
N GLU A 746 -1.42 -2.60 11.38
CA GLU A 746 -2.00 -2.83 12.71
C GLU A 746 -2.39 -4.30 12.90
N ASN A 747 -3.16 -4.85 11.96
CA ASN A 747 -3.59 -6.26 11.99
C ASN A 747 -2.41 -7.24 11.93
N HIS A 748 -1.40 -6.93 11.11
CA HIS A 748 -0.21 -7.78 11.02
C HIS A 748 0.59 -7.78 12.33
N LEU A 749 0.82 -6.60 12.91
CA LEU A 749 1.54 -6.48 14.19
C LEU A 749 0.75 -7.11 15.35
N ASN A 750 -0.58 -6.92 15.40
CA ASN A 750 -1.44 -7.59 16.39
C ASN A 750 -1.33 -9.11 16.26
N SER A 751 -1.45 -9.67 15.06
CA SER A 751 -1.29 -11.10 14.83
C SER A 751 0.11 -11.61 15.19
N ALA A 752 1.16 -10.86 14.83
CA ALA A 752 2.54 -11.23 15.13
C ALA A 752 2.78 -11.24 16.64
N PHE A 753 2.45 -10.15 17.33
CA PHE A 753 2.66 -10.01 18.77
C PHE A 753 1.80 -11.01 19.56
N TYR A 754 0.57 -11.32 19.12
CA TYR A 754 -0.25 -12.36 19.73
C TYR A 754 0.37 -13.76 19.55
N THR A 755 0.91 -14.08 18.38
CA THR A 755 1.52 -15.39 18.11
C THR A 755 2.82 -15.58 18.89
N TYR A 756 3.67 -14.54 18.93
CA TYR A 756 4.97 -14.62 19.60
C TYR A 756 4.88 -14.47 21.12
N SER A 757 3.83 -13.87 21.67
CA SER A 757 3.62 -13.79 23.12
C SER A 757 3.20 -15.12 23.76
N VAL A 758 2.83 -16.13 22.96
CA VAL A 758 2.62 -17.53 23.39
C VAL A 758 3.96 -18.25 23.69
N MET A 759 5.11 -17.66 23.34
CA MET A 759 6.46 -18.17 23.61
C MET A 759 6.96 -17.76 25.02
N PRO A 760 8.10 -18.27 25.54
CA PRO A 760 8.47 -18.17 26.97
C PRO A 760 8.44 -16.74 27.56
N ASN A 761 8.08 -16.64 28.86
CA ASN A 761 7.82 -15.40 29.62
C ASN A 761 8.85 -14.25 29.52
N TYR A 762 10.10 -14.52 29.13
CA TYR A 762 11.10 -13.47 28.90
C TYR A 762 10.71 -12.56 27.72
N ASP A 763 10.03 -13.11 26.70
CA ASP A 763 9.69 -12.39 25.47
C ASP A 763 8.42 -11.54 25.61
N ASN A 764 7.52 -11.85 26.54
CA ASN A 764 6.28 -11.09 26.73
C ASN A 764 6.56 -9.62 27.11
N LYS A 765 7.54 -9.38 27.98
CA LYS A 765 7.94 -8.01 28.34
C LYS A 765 8.53 -7.25 27.14
N ILE A 766 9.30 -7.93 26.29
CA ILE A 766 9.88 -7.35 25.08
C ILE A 766 8.76 -6.96 24.10
N TYR A 767 7.76 -7.82 23.89
CA TYR A 767 6.62 -7.52 23.02
C TYR A 767 5.69 -6.44 23.59
N ALA A 768 5.50 -6.36 24.91
CA ALA A 768 4.77 -5.26 25.55
C ALA A 768 5.49 -3.90 25.38
N GLU A 769 6.82 -3.89 25.45
CA GLU A 769 7.60 -2.68 25.15
C GLU A 769 7.59 -2.33 23.66
N MET A 770 7.64 -3.33 22.76
CA MET A 770 7.48 -3.11 21.32
C MET A 770 6.10 -2.54 20.97
N HIS A 771 5.05 -2.95 21.69
CA HIS A 771 3.68 -2.43 21.53
C HIS A 771 3.59 -0.94 21.88
N GLU A 772 4.05 -0.55 23.07
CA GLU A 772 4.05 0.85 23.49
C GLU A 772 4.95 1.71 22.57
N LEU A 773 6.10 1.15 22.15
CA LEU A 773 6.99 1.82 21.21
C LEU A 773 6.35 2.00 19.83
N GLY A 774 5.60 1.00 19.34
CA GLY A 774 4.85 1.08 18.09
C GLY A 774 3.85 2.22 18.10
N ARG A 775 3.11 2.36 19.22
CA ARG A 775 2.17 3.46 19.44
C ARG A 775 2.87 4.82 19.45
N LEU A 776 3.96 4.96 20.21
CA LEU A 776 4.67 6.23 20.35
C LEU A 776 5.43 6.65 19.09
N LYS A 777 6.10 5.70 18.41
CA LYS A 777 6.97 5.99 17.26
C LYS A 777 6.20 6.12 15.96
N TYR A 778 5.21 5.25 15.73
CA TYR A 778 4.52 5.13 14.46
C TYR A 778 3.04 5.55 14.50
N GLY A 779 2.46 5.74 15.70
CA GLY A 779 1.04 6.11 15.84
C GLY A 779 0.09 4.96 15.50
N VAL A 780 0.56 3.72 15.63
CA VAL A 780 -0.18 2.49 15.37
C VAL A 780 -1.06 2.19 16.59
N GLU A 781 -2.33 1.89 16.36
CA GLU A 781 -3.27 1.47 17.40
C GLU A 781 -3.27 -0.06 17.46
N LEU A 782 -2.62 -0.60 18.49
CA LEU A 782 -2.49 -2.03 18.71
C LEU A 782 -3.41 -2.46 19.84
N ASP A 783 -3.99 -3.65 19.72
CA ASP A 783 -4.86 -4.21 20.76
C ASP A 783 -4.02 -4.62 21.98
N ASP A 784 -4.58 -4.50 23.18
CA ASP A 784 -3.91 -4.95 24.39
C ASP A 784 -3.81 -6.49 24.40
N PHE A 785 -2.62 -7.02 24.68
CA PHE A 785 -2.42 -8.46 24.82
C PHE A 785 -3.07 -8.95 26.11
N HIS A 786 -4.34 -9.35 26.03
CA HIS A 786 -5.01 -10.12 27.07
C HIS A 786 -4.61 -11.59 26.98
N LEU A 787 -3.31 -11.89 27.06
CA LEU A 787 -2.93 -13.18 27.61
C LEU A 787 -3.20 -13.06 29.10
N THR A 788 -4.33 -13.64 29.53
CA THR A 788 -4.46 -14.09 30.91
C THR A 788 -3.15 -14.78 31.23
N VAL A 789 -2.48 -14.31 32.27
CA VAL A 789 -1.34 -15.01 32.86
C VAL A 789 -1.90 -16.31 33.46
N ASP A 790 -2.37 -17.22 32.60
CA ASP A 790 -3.00 -18.47 32.98
C ASP A 790 -1.90 -19.42 33.41
N ALA A 791 -1.56 -19.29 34.70
CA ALA A 791 -1.55 -20.37 35.68
C ALA A 791 -0.63 -21.59 35.48
N LEU A 792 0.17 -21.70 34.42
CA LEU A 792 0.97 -22.90 34.19
C LEU A 792 2.43 -22.83 34.67
N ASP A 793 3.03 -21.64 34.82
CA ASP A 793 4.44 -21.52 35.24
C ASP A 793 4.72 -20.56 36.42
N GLN A 794 3.69 -20.01 37.08
CA GLN A 794 3.89 -19.44 38.41
C GLN A 794 4.02 -20.58 39.43
N GLY A 795 5.26 -21.04 39.67
CA GLY A 795 5.55 -22.13 40.61
C GLY A 795 5.16 -21.88 42.07
N PHE A 796 4.56 -20.73 42.40
CA PHE A 796 4.15 -20.32 43.74
C PHE A 796 2.67 -19.92 43.79
N ASP A 797 1.83 -20.78 44.38
CA ASP A 797 0.46 -20.45 44.74
C ASP A 797 0.41 -20.16 46.24
N LEU A 798 0.24 -18.88 46.60
CA LEU A 798 0.18 -18.43 47.99
C LEU A 798 -0.90 -19.18 48.78
N ARG A 799 -2.08 -19.40 48.19
CA ARG A 799 -3.20 -20.09 48.85
C ARG A 799 -2.87 -21.54 49.17
N ARG A 800 -2.33 -22.29 48.20
CA ARG A 800 -1.92 -23.68 48.42
C ARG A 800 -0.79 -23.78 49.43
N THR A 801 0.12 -22.80 49.44
CA THR A 801 1.26 -22.76 50.37
C THR A 801 0.79 -22.56 51.80
N ILE A 802 -0.13 -21.62 52.05
CA ILE A 802 -0.70 -21.38 53.39
C ILE A 802 -1.48 -22.59 53.89
N GLN A 803 -2.26 -23.25 53.04
CA GLN A 803 -3.02 -24.45 53.41
C GLN A 803 -2.12 -25.63 53.81
N ARG A 804 -0.86 -25.65 53.37
CA ARG A 804 0.12 -26.71 53.66
C ARG A 804 1.40 -26.12 54.24
N LEU A 805 1.28 -25.15 55.15
CA LEU A 805 2.41 -24.42 55.71
C LEU A 805 3.42 -25.34 56.41
N ASP A 806 2.93 -26.35 57.15
CA ASP A 806 3.76 -27.41 57.75
C ASP A 806 4.69 -28.06 56.72
N SER A 807 4.12 -28.56 55.62
CA SER A 807 4.86 -29.23 54.56
C SER A 807 5.78 -28.27 53.81
N PHE A 808 5.42 -26.99 53.70
CA PHE A 808 6.25 -25.99 53.03
C PHE A 808 7.51 -25.67 53.84
N CYS A 809 7.37 -25.43 55.15
CA CYS A 809 8.48 -25.10 56.03
C CYS A 809 9.50 -26.24 56.21
N GLU A 810 9.09 -27.49 55.92
CA GLU A 810 10.00 -28.64 55.86
C GLU A 810 10.68 -28.78 54.49
N LYS A 811 9.91 -28.60 53.40
CA LYS A 811 10.38 -28.80 52.02
C LYS A 811 11.24 -27.67 51.48
N TYR A 812 11.17 -26.47 52.04
CA TYR A 812 11.89 -25.30 51.53
C TYR A 812 12.81 -24.70 52.58
N SER A 813 14.06 -24.43 52.21
CA SER A 813 15.01 -23.71 53.06
C SER A 813 15.06 -22.23 52.67
N TYR A 814 14.91 -21.35 53.66
CA TYR A 814 15.00 -19.90 53.46
C TYR A 814 16.47 -19.44 53.38
N SER A 815 16.74 -18.41 52.56
CA SER A 815 18.01 -17.67 52.58
C SER A 815 17.79 -16.19 52.88
N ILE A 816 18.42 -15.69 53.94
CA ILE A 816 18.23 -14.31 54.43
C ILE A 816 18.85 -13.29 53.46
N VAL A 817 20.03 -13.59 52.91
CA VAL A 817 20.80 -12.63 52.07
C VAL A 817 20.13 -12.39 50.72
N LYS A 818 19.65 -13.47 50.09
CA LYS A 818 19.04 -13.41 48.75
C LYS A 818 17.52 -13.26 48.77
N GLN A 819 16.88 -13.35 49.94
CA GLN A 819 15.42 -13.35 50.09
C GLN A 819 14.74 -14.35 49.13
N MET A 820 15.19 -15.60 49.18
CA MET A 820 14.69 -16.68 48.33
C MET A 820 14.52 -17.97 49.12
N PHE A 821 13.59 -18.81 48.69
CA PHE A 821 13.50 -20.21 49.14
C PHE A 821 14.09 -21.14 48.10
N ILE A 822 14.71 -22.21 48.58
CA ILE A 822 15.26 -23.29 47.77
C ILE A 822 14.56 -24.58 48.21
N GLU A 823 14.02 -25.33 47.25
CA GLU A 823 13.41 -26.64 47.50
C GLU A 823 14.49 -27.65 47.94
N ASN A 824 14.22 -28.35 49.03
CA ASN A 824 15.03 -29.44 49.55
C ASN A 824 14.60 -30.74 48.86
N ASP A 825 15.55 -31.50 48.28
CA ASP A 825 15.27 -32.82 47.70
C ASP A 825 15.12 -33.87 48.82
N LEU A 826 13.99 -33.83 49.52
CA LEU A 826 13.68 -34.77 50.62
C LEU A 826 13.35 -36.18 50.10
N ASP A 827 12.81 -36.30 48.88
CA ASP A 827 12.31 -37.56 48.31
C ASP A 827 13.39 -38.36 47.53
N GLY A 828 14.61 -37.85 47.42
CA GLY A 828 15.73 -38.55 46.77
C GLY A 828 15.54 -38.83 45.28
N GLN A 829 14.68 -38.06 44.60
CA GLN A 829 14.36 -38.28 43.19
C GLN A 829 15.39 -37.68 42.22
N GLY A 830 16.40 -36.94 42.70
CA GLY A 830 17.47 -36.43 41.85
C GLY A 830 16.94 -35.57 40.71
N ARG A 831 15.97 -34.68 41.02
CA ARG A 831 15.42 -33.76 40.03
C ARG A 831 16.54 -32.83 39.53
N LYS A 832 16.74 -32.78 38.21
CA LYS A 832 17.79 -31.95 37.58
C LYS A 832 17.64 -30.45 37.89
N ASN A 833 16.43 -30.00 38.21
CA ASN A 833 16.10 -28.60 38.49
C ASN A 833 15.44 -28.50 39.88
N LEU A 834 16.10 -27.84 40.83
CA LEU A 834 15.49 -27.46 42.12
C LEU A 834 14.60 -26.23 41.92
N ARG A 835 13.43 -26.19 42.55
CA ARG A 835 12.58 -25.00 42.51
C ARG A 835 13.14 -23.91 43.42
N VAL A 836 13.23 -22.71 42.87
CA VAL A 836 13.64 -21.50 43.59
C VAL A 836 12.47 -20.52 43.63
N LEU A 837 12.12 -20.06 44.83
CA LEU A 837 11.07 -19.05 45.03
C LEU A 837 11.73 -17.71 45.37
N CYS A 838 11.60 -16.75 44.47
CA CYS A 838 12.07 -15.38 44.66
C CYS A 838 10.89 -14.45 44.95
N VAL A 839 11.21 -13.23 45.39
CA VAL A 839 10.22 -12.16 45.62
C VAL A 839 9.30 -11.95 44.40
N GLU A 840 9.81 -12.07 43.18
CA GLU A 840 9.05 -11.88 41.93
C GLU A 840 7.92 -12.90 41.73
N HIS A 841 8.15 -14.16 42.11
CA HIS A 841 7.12 -15.21 42.08
C HIS A 841 6.01 -14.90 43.09
N ILE A 842 6.36 -14.33 44.23
CA ILE A 842 5.37 -13.89 45.23
C ILE A 842 4.61 -12.65 44.76
N THR A 843 5.29 -11.65 44.17
CA THR A 843 4.64 -10.46 43.59
C THR A 843 3.56 -10.84 42.57
N SER A 844 3.84 -11.85 41.75
CA SER A 844 2.91 -12.35 40.72
C SER A 844 1.69 -13.06 41.34
N SER A 845 1.89 -13.85 42.40
CA SER A 845 0.80 -14.49 43.13
C SER A 845 -0.03 -13.50 43.95
N THR A 846 0.61 -12.49 44.55
CA THR A 846 -0.09 -11.42 45.29
C THR A 846 -0.94 -10.54 44.38
N ALA A 847 -0.53 -10.35 43.12
CA ALA A 847 -1.32 -9.61 42.14
C ALA A 847 -2.68 -10.25 41.82
N MET A 848 -2.79 -11.56 42.05
CA MET A 848 -4.00 -12.35 41.82
C MET A 848 -4.82 -12.58 43.10
N CYS A 849 -4.30 -12.14 44.26
CA CYS A 849 -4.94 -12.31 45.55
C CYS A 849 -5.65 -11.02 45.98
N THR A 850 -6.83 -11.17 46.60
CA THR A 850 -7.47 -10.03 47.29
C THR A 850 -6.72 -9.68 48.57
N VAL A 851 -6.79 -8.41 49.01
CA VAL A 851 -6.18 -7.95 50.27
C VAL A 851 -6.61 -8.81 51.48
N GLN A 852 -7.86 -9.27 51.49
CA GLN A 852 -8.38 -10.19 52.52
C GLN A 852 -7.67 -11.55 52.53
N GLN A 853 -7.30 -12.08 51.37
CA GLN A 853 -6.57 -13.35 51.27
C GLN A 853 -5.12 -13.21 51.76
N ILE A 854 -4.48 -12.06 51.51
CA ILE A 854 -3.14 -11.76 52.02
C ILE A 854 -3.18 -11.57 53.54
N SER A 855 -4.21 -10.88 54.06
CA SER A 855 -4.46 -10.79 55.50
C SER A 855 -4.58 -12.17 56.15
N ALA A 856 -5.44 -13.03 55.59
CA ALA A 856 -5.65 -14.38 56.11
C ALA A 856 -4.36 -15.23 56.06
N ALA A 857 -3.48 -15.00 55.06
CA ALA A 857 -2.17 -15.61 54.98
C ALA A 857 -1.28 -15.25 56.16
N LEU A 858 -1.19 -13.96 56.48
CA LEU A 858 -0.39 -13.45 57.59
C LEU A 858 -0.90 -14.00 58.93
N ASP A 859 -2.22 -14.02 59.11
CA ASP A 859 -2.86 -14.56 60.31
C ASP A 859 -2.60 -16.07 60.46
N ALA A 860 -2.63 -16.84 59.37
CA ALA A 860 -2.31 -18.27 59.38
C ALA A 860 -0.84 -18.54 59.75
N ILE A 861 0.11 -17.72 59.27
CA ILE A 861 1.53 -17.86 59.65
C ILE A 861 1.72 -17.52 61.13
N LEU A 862 1.03 -16.50 61.65
CA LEU A 862 1.05 -16.17 63.08
C LEU A 862 0.54 -17.31 63.96
N VAL A 863 -0.61 -17.91 63.61
CA VAL A 863 -1.15 -19.08 64.32
C VAL A 863 -0.20 -20.27 64.27
N PHE A 864 0.48 -20.47 63.14
CA PHE A 864 1.49 -21.51 63.00
C PHE A 864 2.70 -21.28 63.90
N LEU A 865 3.22 -20.05 63.97
CA LEU A 865 4.34 -19.70 64.86
C LEU A 865 3.98 -19.94 66.34
N ASP A 866 2.77 -19.56 66.75
CA ASP A 866 2.28 -19.80 68.11
C ASP A 866 2.24 -21.30 68.43
N ARG A 867 1.74 -22.14 67.51
CA ARG A 867 1.71 -23.60 67.68
C ARG A 867 3.12 -24.18 67.83
N MET A 868 4.05 -23.80 66.94
CA MET A 868 5.42 -24.31 66.99
C MET A 868 6.18 -23.90 68.27
N LEU A 869 5.89 -22.74 68.83
CA LEU A 869 6.47 -22.29 70.10
C LEU A 869 5.94 -23.09 71.30
N LEU A 870 4.66 -23.46 71.29
CA LEU A 870 4.09 -24.37 72.29
C LEU A 870 4.65 -25.79 72.15
N ASP A 871 4.81 -26.28 70.91
CA ASP A 871 5.44 -27.58 70.64
C ASP A 871 6.90 -27.59 71.12
N LEU A 872 7.62 -26.48 70.94
CA LEU A 872 8.99 -26.32 71.44
C LEU A 872 9.05 -26.33 72.98
N ASP A 873 8.15 -25.63 73.66
CA ASP A 873 8.09 -25.63 75.13
C ASP A 873 7.70 -27.01 75.68
N ALA A 874 6.72 -27.68 75.07
CA ALA A 874 6.32 -29.04 75.43
C ALA A 874 7.49 -30.03 75.28
N LEU A 875 8.25 -29.93 74.19
CA LEU A 875 9.45 -30.75 73.95
C LEU A 875 10.54 -30.48 75.00
N LEU A 876 10.76 -29.21 75.38
CA LEU A 876 11.73 -28.83 76.41
C LEU A 876 11.30 -29.23 77.84
N GLN A 877 10.00 -29.37 78.10
CA GLN A 877 9.45 -29.84 79.39
C GLN A 877 9.51 -31.36 79.55
N SER A 878 9.41 -32.12 78.46
CA SER A 878 9.20 -33.57 78.51
C SER A 878 10.46 -34.41 78.74
N ASP A 879 11.67 -33.86 78.56
CA ASP A 879 12.91 -34.66 78.58
C ASP A 879 13.81 -34.44 79.82
N PRO A 880 14.10 -35.49 80.62
CA PRO A 880 15.01 -35.41 81.77
C PRO A 880 16.49 -35.20 81.38
N GLU A 881 16.81 -35.28 80.08
CA GLU A 881 18.15 -35.09 79.54
C GLU A 881 18.61 -33.62 79.53
N LEU A 882 17.68 -32.66 79.60
CA LEU A 882 17.98 -31.23 79.61
C LEU A 882 18.74 -30.81 80.88
N ASP A 883 18.39 -31.37 82.04
CA ASP A 883 19.12 -31.15 83.29
C ASP A 883 20.52 -31.80 83.25
N LEU A 884 20.68 -32.91 82.52
CA LEU A 884 21.99 -33.57 82.32
C LEU A 884 22.91 -32.74 81.39
N LEU A 885 22.34 -32.14 80.33
CA LEU A 885 23.04 -31.26 79.39
C LEU A 885 23.47 -29.93 80.03
N LYS A 886 22.63 -29.36 80.92
CA LYS A 886 23.02 -28.19 81.73
C LYS A 886 24.21 -28.50 82.65
N ASN A 887 24.25 -29.71 83.23
CA ASN A 887 25.33 -30.15 84.11
C ASN A 887 26.66 -30.45 83.38
N LEU A 888 26.62 -30.93 82.13
CA LEU A 888 27.83 -31.20 81.33
C LEU A 888 28.63 -29.92 81.01
N LYS A 889 27.95 -28.77 80.82
CA LYS A 889 28.63 -27.47 80.63
C LYS A 889 29.41 -26.99 81.86
N GLN A 890 28.98 -27.34 83.07
CA GLN A 890 29.75 -27.03 84.28
C GLN A 890 31.04 -27.86 84.36
N LEU A 891 31.06 -29.05 83.75
CA LEU A 891 32.20 -29.97 83.74
C LEU A 891 33.28 -29.58 82.71
N GLU A 892 32.89 -29.01 81.56
CA GLU A 892 33.82 -28.53 80.53
C GLU A 892 34.63 -27.30 81.00
N ASN A 893 34.03 -26.41 81.79
CA ASN A 893 34.71 -25.25 82.35
C ASN A 893 35.86 -25.60 83.34
N THR A 894 35.99 -26.86 83.75
CA THR A 894 37.00 -27.30 84.73
C THR A 894 38.13 -28.17 84.15
N ARG A 895 38.12 -28.55 82.87
CA ARG A 895 39.18 -29.40 82.27
C ARG A 895 39.88 -28.73 81.09
N VAL A 896 41.03 -28.14 81.37
CA VAL A 896 42.05 -27.78 80.37
C VAL A 896 42.89 -29.02 80.05
N SER A 897 42.62 -29.73 78.94
CA SER A 897 43.64 -30.56 78.26
C SER A 897 43.19 -31.06 76.89
N ASN A 898 43.80 -30.49 75.84
CA ASN A 898 44.34 -31.13 74.64
C ASN A 898 43.76 -32.49 74.21
N ALA A 899 42.60 -32.47 73.54
CA ALA A 899 42.25 -33.34 72.41
C ALA A 899 40.89 -32.88 71.85
N HIS A 900 40.82 -32.56 70.55
CA HIS A 900 39.55 -32.22 69.91
C HIS A 900 38.55 -33.38 69.99
N PRO A 901 37.28 -33.08 70.28
CA PRO A 901 36.19 -33.99 70.03
C PRO A 901 35.17 -33.37 69.07
N ALA A 902 34.71 -34.17 68.11
CA ALA A 902 33.39 -33.92 67.56
C ALA A 902 32.40 -33.95 68.74
N ILE A 903 31.60 -32.91 68.92
CA ILE A 903 30.64 -32.83 70.03
C ILE A 903 29.69 -34.02 69.97
N GLN A 904 29.40 -34.50 68.76
CA GLN A 904 28.68 -35.76 68.51
C GLN A 904 29.39 -37.02 69.06
N GLY A 905 30.72 -37.08 69.01
CA GLY A 905 31.52 -38.21 69.51
C GLY A 905 31.68 -38.20 71.03
N GLU A 906 31.85 -37.04 71.64
CA GLU A 906 31.90 -36.90 73.10
C GLU A 906 30.54 -37.00 73.76
N LEU A 907 29.47 -36.47 73.17
CA LEU A 907 28.10 -36.75 73.60
C LEU A 907 27.82 -38.25 73.50
N LYS A 908 28.16 -38.93 72.39
CA LYS A 908 28.00 -40.39 72.28
C LYS A 908 28.84 -41.18 73.28
N VAL A 909 30.04 -40.71 73.67
CA VAL A 909 30.89 -41.36 74.68
C VAL A 909 30.42 -41.06 76.11
N ALA A 910 29.94 -39.85 76.40
CA ALA A 910 29.44 -39.43 77.71
C ALA A 910 28.06 -40.05 78.02
N PHE A 911 27.16 -40.06 77.05
CA PHE A 911 25.83 -40.65 77.15
C PHE A 911 25.80 -42.15 76.83
N GLY A 912 26.75 -42.66 76.02
CA GLY A 912 26.92 -44.10 75.76
C GLY A 912 27.35 -44.90 76.98
N LYS A 913 27.97 -44.27 77.98
CA LYS A 913 28.22 -44.87 79.30
C LYS A 913 26.94 -45.11 80.13
N HIS A 914 25.82 -44.51 79.73
CA HIS A 914 24.52 -44.56 80.43
C HIS A 914 23.37 -45.09 79.55
N GLY A 915 23.65 -45.56 78.31
CA GLY A 915 22.64 -46.17 77.42
C GLY A 915 21.70 -45.21 76.68
N LEU A 916 21.95 -43.89 76.71
CA LEU A 916 21.02 -42.84 76.22
C LEU A 916 21.59 -42.03 75.03
N GLY A 917 22.70 -42.46 74.43
CA GLY A 917 23.46 -41.63 73.48
C GLY A 917 22.76 -41.28 72.15
N ASP A 918 21.83 -42.10 71.68
CA ASP A 918 21.08 -41.80 70.44
C ASP A 918 19.83 -40.94 70.74
N HIS A 919 19.22 -41.04 71.93
CA HIS A 919 18.05 -40.25 72.33
C HIS A 919 18.35 -38.75 72.48
N ALA A 920 19.48 -38.39 73.09
CA ALA A 920 19.92 -37.00 73.20
C ALA A 920 20.24 -36.36 71.84
N LEU A 921 20.69 -37.17 70.87
CA LEU A 921 20.94 -36.71 69.50
C LEU A 921 19.62 -36.46 68.77
N ASP A 922 18.68 -37.41 68.87
CA ASP A 922 17.34 -37.31 68.29
C ASP A 922 16.58 -36.11 68.88
N PHE A 923 16.75 -35.82 70.17
CA PHE A 923 16.20 -34.64 70.83
C PHE A 923 16.76 -33.33 70.25
N LEU A 924 18.09 -33.21 70.13
CA LEU A 924 18.72 -32.03 69.53
C LEU A 924 18.29 -31.83 68.08
N GLU A 925 18.12 -32.92 67.32
CA GLU A 925 17.62 -32.89 65.94
C GLU A 925 16.15 -32.44 65.86
N GLN A 926 15.30 -32.88 66.79
CA GLN A 926 13.90 -32.45 66.89
C GLN A 926 13.78 -30.96 67.25
N VAL A 927 14.57 -30.49 68.22
CA VAL A 927 14.64 -29.05 68.59
C VAL A 927 15.14 -28.22 67.39
N GLN A 928 16.16 -28.68 66.68
CA GLN A 928 16.67 -28.02 65.47
C GLN A 928 15.60 -27.96 64.36
N ALA A 929 14.85 -29.03 64.15
CA ALA A 929 13.78 -29.09 63.14
C ALA A 929 12.67 -28.08 63.44
N ILE A 930 12.21 -28.00 64.70
CA ILE A 930 11.19 -27.03 65.14
C ILE A 930 11.69 -25.59 64.98
N VAL A 931 12.90 -25.29 65.43
CA VAL A 931 13.50 -23.95 65.31
C VAL A 931 13.71 -23.54 63.85
N THR A 932 14.09 -24.49 62.99
CA THR A 932 14.23 -24.26 61.54
C THR A 932 12.88 -23.97 60.89
N ARG A 933 11.82 -24.70 61.27
CA ARG A 933 10.45 -24.45 60.78
C ARG A 933 9.93 -23.07 61.21
N ILE A 934 10.21 -22.64 62.45
CA ILE A 934 9.91 -21.28 62.93
C ILE A 934 10.59 -20.24 62.04
N GLY A 935 11.90 -20.40 61.77
CA GLY A 935 12.60 -19.43 60.94
C GLY A 935 12.24 -19.46 59.45
N ASN A 936 11.89 -20.61 58.89
CA ASN A 936 11.35 -20.69 57.52
C ASN A 936 9.98 -20.00 57.41
N ALA A 937 9.11 -20.11 58.42
CA ALA A 937 7.84 -19.37 58.47
C ALA A 937 8.06 -17.85 58.56
N LEU A 938 9.03 -17.39 59.35
CA LEU A 938 9.44 -15.98 59.39
C LEU A 938 10.04 -15.51 58.06
N GLY A 939 10.81 -16.36 57.39
CA GLY A 939 11.31 -16.11 56.04
C GLY A 939 10.18 -15.94 55.00
N LEU A 940 9.10 -16.73 55.12
CA LEU A 940 7.94 -16.65 54.25
C LEU A 940 7.20 -15.34 54.42
N MET A 941 6.93 -14.95 55.67
CA MET A 941 6.40 -13.62 55.96
C MET A 941 7.26 -12.49 55.40
N ARG A 942 8.59 -12.62 55.46
CA ARG A 942 9.49 -11.60 54.95
C ARG A 942 9.43 -11.46 53.43
N ILE A 943 9.43 -12.57 52.69
CA ILE A 943 9.31 -12.51 51.23
C ILE A 943 7.89 -12.08 50.84
N LEU A 944 6.85 -12.47 51.59
CA LEU A 944 5.48 -12.00 51.38
C LEU A 944 5.37 -10.48 51.55
N ALA A 945 5.94 -9.95 52.62
CA ALA A 945 6.05 -8.51 52.86
C ALA A 945 6.76 -7.80 51.69
N ALA A 946 7.96 -8.28 51.32
CA ALA A 946 8.72 -7.72 50.21
C ALA A 946 7.97 -7.80 48.86
N GLY A 947 7.25 -8.90 48.61
CA GLY A 947 6.46 -9.12 47.40
C GLY A 947 5.27 -8.17 47.32
N CYS A 948 4.55 -7.99 48.42
CA CYS A 948 3.44 -7.05 48.54
C CYS A 948 3.88 -5.59 48.39
N THR A 949 5.00 -5.19 49.02
CA THR A 949 5.56 -3.84 48.85
C THR A 949 5.98 -3.60 47.40
N ARG A 950 6.58 -4.59 46.71
CA ARG A 950 6.92 -4.49 45.28
C ARG A 950 5.68 -4.38 44.40
N TYR A 951 4.63 -5.14 44.68
CA TYR A 951 3.35 -5.05 43.97
C TYR A 951 2.72 -3.67 44.13
N THR A 952 2.67 -3.17 45.37
CA THR A 952 2.18 -1.83 45.71
C THR A 952 2.96 -0.74 44.98
N ASN A 953 4.28 -0.83 44.94
CA ASN A 953 5.15 0.09 44.21
C ASN A 953 5.00 0.00 42.68
N SER A 954 4.62 -1.16 42.15
CA SER A 954 4.31 -1.32 40.72
C SER A 954 3.00 -0.63 40.35
N ILE A 955 1.98 -0.75 41.21
CA ILE A 955 0.65 -0.14 41.01
C ILE A 955 0.65 1.36 41.27
N SER A 956 1.44 1.85 42.24
CA SER A 956 1.52 3.28 42.57
C SER A 956 2.01 4.16 41.40
N ARG A 957 2.62 3.57 40.37
CA ARG A 957 2.93 4.25 39.10
C ARG A 957 1.67 4.73 38.36
N TYR A 958 0.58 3.99 38.48
CA TYR A 958 -0.70 4.28 37.83
C TYR A 958 -1.63 5.09 38.73
N ALA A 959 -1.49 4.95 40.05
CA ALA A 959 -2.22 5.71 41.06
C ALA A 959 -1.26 6.58 41.88
N ARG A 960 -0.86 7.75 41.36
CA ARG A 960 -0.15 8.75 42.18
C ARG A 960 -1.14 9.46 43.08
N LYS A 961 -0.95 9.33 44.40
CA LYS A 961 -1.43 10.35 45.35
C LYS A 961 -0.60 11.61 45.07
N SER A 962 -1.25 12.69 44.64
CA SER A 962 -0.61 14.00 44.70
C SER A 962 -0.48 14.39 46.18
N ASN A 963 0.46 15.26 46.54
CA ASN A 963 0.63 15.75 47.92
C ASN A 963 -0.57 16.59 48.44
N TYR A 964 -1.74 16.46 47.83
CA TYR A 964 -2.99 17.14 48.18
C TYR A 964 -4.01 16.10 48.69
N ASP A 965 -4.61 16.37 49.84
CA ASP A 965 -5.56 15.52 50.58
C ASP A 965 -6.94 15.31 49.89
N LEU A 966 -7.08 15.59 48.59
CA LEU A 966 -8.35 15.39 47.90
C LEU A 966 -8.51 13.94 47.40
N SER A 967 -9.65 13.34 47.74
CA SER A 967 -10.07 12.03 47.22
C SER A 967 -10.32 12.10 45.70
N TYR A 968 -10.10 10.99 44.99
CA TYR A 968 -10.34 10.88 43.55
C TYR A 968 -11.81 11.16 43.21
N SER A 969 -12.75 10.69 44.03
CA SER A 969 -14.18 10.98 43.87
C SER A 969 -14.50 12.47 44.02
N THR A 970 -13.91 13.15 45.01
CA THR A 970 -14.09 14.60 45.18
C THR A 970 -13.50 15.42 44.04
N SER A 971 -12.36 14.97 43.48
CA SER A 971 -11.71 15.63 42.33
C SER A 971 -12.53 15.49 41.05
N CYS A 972 -13.11 14.30 40.79
CA CYS A 972 -13.99 14.07 39.64
C CYS A 972 -15.26 14.93 39.70
N LYS A 973 -15.83 15.08 40.90
CA LYS A 973 -17.00 15.95 41.14
C LYS A 973 -16.68 17.43 41.00
N ALA A 974 -15.51 17.87 41.46
CA ALA A 974 -15.07 19.26 41.33
C ALA A 974 -14.86 19.69 39.86
N LEU A 975 -14.54 18.74 38.98
CA LEU A 975 -14.37 18.95 37.54
C LEU A 975 -15.68 18.81 36.74
N GLY A 976 -16.82 18.55 37.40
CA GLY A 976 -18.12 18.40 36.73
C GLY A 976 -18.29 17.14 35.89
N MET A 977 -17.54 16.06 36.21
CA MET A 977 -17.61 14.80 35.47
C MET A 977 -18.83 13.93 35.86
N VAL A 978 -19.25 13.08 34.93
CA VAL A 978 -20.44 12.20 35.02
C VAL A 978 -20.39 11.26 36.23
N ASP A 979 -21.57 10.91 36.79
CA ASP A 979 -21.71 10.07 38.00
C ASP A 979 -20.97 8.72 37.90
N ASP A 980 -20.92 8.09 36.72
CA ASP A 980 -20.18 6.84 36.48
C ASP A 980 -18.67 6.99 36.74
N ILE A 981 -18.09 8.14 36.37
CA ILE A 981 -16.66 8.45 36.60
C ILE A 981 -16.43 8.74 38.08
N ALA A 982 -17.41 9.34 38.77
CA ALA A 982 -17.35 9.54 40.21
C ALA A 982 -17.43 8.22 40.99
N GLU A 983 -18.11 7.20 40.46
CA GLU A 983 -18.16 5.85 41.00
C GLU A 983 -16.82 5.11 40.82
N VAL A 984 -16.19 5.21 39.64
CA VAL A 984 -14.82 4.74 39.42
C VAL A 984 -13.83 5.43 40.37
N GLY A 985 -14.00 6.74 40.59
CA GLY A 985 -13.24 7.49 41.59
C GLY A 985 -13.40 6.95 43.01
N LYS A 986 -14.61 6.51 43.41
CA LYS A 986 -14.85 5.85 44.71
C LYS A 986 -14.17 4.49 44.79
N MET A 987 -14.18 3.72 43.71
CA MET A 987 -13.48 2.42 43.66
C MET A 987 -11.97 2.59 43.83
N LEU A 988 -11.38 3.58 43.16
CA LEU A 988 -9.97 3.95 43.32
C LEU A 988 -9.66 4.43 44.75
N ASP A 989 -10.52 5.27 45.33
CA ASP A 989 -10.40 5.72 46.73
C ASP A 989 -10.53 4.55 47.73
N SER A 990 -11.35 3.53 47.45
CA SER A 990 -11.43 2.33 48.30
C SER A 990 -10.20 1.45 48.20
N GLU A 991 -9.65 1.28 46.99
CA GLU A 991 -8.49 0.42 46.78
C GLU A 991 -7.22 1.08 47.32
N ALA A 992 -7.07 2.40 47.17
CA ALA A 992 -5.97 3.14 47.78
C ALA A 992 -5.96 2.99 49.32
N ARG A 993 -7.13 3.04 49.97
CA ARG A 993 -7.26 2.80 51.41
C ARG A 993 -6.94 1.36 51.81
N ASN A 994 -7.37 0.38 51.02
CA ASN A 994 -7.04 -1.03 51.25
C ASN A 994 -5.52 -1.27 51.16
N MET A 995 -4.84 -0.58 50.23
CA MET A 995 -3.40 -0.67 50.04
C MET A 995 -2.61 0.01 51.18
N GLU A 996 -3.07 1.16 51.68
CA GLU A 996 -2.52 1.81 52.88
C GLU A 996 -2.65 0.91 54.11
N ALA A 997 -3.83 0.31 54.33
CA ALA A 997 -4.06 -0.62 55.43
C ALA A 997 -3.20 -1.90 55.33
N LEU A 998 -2.90 -2.35 54.10
CA LEU A 998 -2.01 -3.48 53.87
C LEU A 998 -0.55 -3.10 54.15
N ASP A 999 -0.10 -1.92 53.75
CA ASP A 999 1.26 -1.42 54.02
C ASP A 999 1.50 -1.24 55.52
N GLU A 1000 0.54 -0.67 56.27
CA GLU A 1000 0.61 -0.58 57.74
C GLU A 1000 0.71 -1.97 58.41
N ARG A 1001 0.02 -2.97 57.87
CA ARG A 1001 0.01 -4.33 58.43
C ARG A 1001 1.24 -5.14 58.06
N ILE A 1002 1.87 -4.83 56.93
CA ILE A 1002 3.14 -5.42 56.47
C ILE A 1002 4.33 -4.77 57.18
N GLN A 1003 4.21 -3.48 57.52
CA GLN A 1003 5.19 -2.73 58.28
C GLN A 1003 5.17 -3.13 59.76
N THR A 1004 5.89 -4.20 60.06
CA THR A 1004 7.10 -4.21 60.92
C THR A 1004 7.13 -5.51 61.71
N PHE A 1005 8.18 -6.32 61.51
CA PHE A 1005 8.51 -7.48 62.36
C PHE A 1005 8.50 -7.13 63.87
N ALA A 1006 8.72 -5.86 64.23
CA ALA A 1006 8.60 -5.35 65.59
C ALA A 1006 7.19 -5.51 66.21
N ILE A 1007 6.11 -5.30 65.45
CA ILE A 1007 4.73 -5.49 65.95
C ILE A 1007 4.50 -6.97 66.23
N LEU A 1008 5.02 -7.84 65.36
CA LEU A 1008 4.91 -9.29 65.48
C LEU A 1008 5.68 -9.84 66.69
N VAL A 1009 6.94 -9.40 66.88
CA VAL A 1009 7.74 -9.74 68.07
C VAL A 1009 7.05 -9.26 69.35
N THR A 1010 6.47 -8.06 69.33
CA THR A 1010 5.75 -7.51 70.48
C THR A 1010 4.47 -8.30 70.77
N TYR A 1011 3.67 -8.63 69.75
CA TYR A 1011 2.44 -9.40 69.87
C TYR A 1011 2.69 -10.81 70.40
N VAL A 1012 3.65 -11.53 69.80
CA VAL A 1012 4.01 -12.90 70.21
C VAL A 1012 4.64 -12.88 71.61
N SER A 1013 5.52 -11.91 71.94
CA SER A 1013 6.10 -11.78 73.28
C SER A 1013 5.06 -11.49 74.37
N GLN A 1014 4.08 -10.61 74.11
CA GLN A 1014 2.98 -10.34 75.03
C GLN A 1014 2.08 -11.56 75.25
N LYS A 1015 1.83 -12.34 74.19
CA LYS A 1015 0.99 -13.54 74.25
C LYS A 1015 1.68 -14.68 75.01
N LEU A 1016 2.99 -14.87 74.84
CA LEU A 1016 3.76 -15.90 75.56
C LEU A 1016 3.94 -15.57 77.04
N GLN A 1017 4.05 -14.29 77.41
CA GLN A 1017 4.07 -13.86 78.82
C GLN A 1017 2.79 -14.25 79.58
N ARG A 1018 1.66 -14.47 78.89
CA ARG A 1018 0.41 -14.95 79.50
C ARG A 1018 0.39 -16.47 79.75
N ASN A 1019 1.24 -17.23 79.07
CA ASN A 1019 1.22 -18.71 79.11
C ASN A 1019 2.21 -19.33 80.12
N GLU A 1020 2.96 -18.51 80.89
CA GLU A 1020 3.93 -18.96 81.92
C GLU A 1020 4.87 -20.12 81.49
N LEU A 1021 5.51 -19.99 80.32
CA LEU A 1021 6.44 -20.98 79.77
C LEU A 1021 7.74 -21.07 80.60
N ASN A 1022 7.75 -21.92 81.62
CA ASN A 1022 8.85 -22.03 82.57
C ASN A 1022 10.10 -22.73 82.00
N ALA A 1023 9.94 -23.73 81.11
CA ALA A 1023 11.07 -24.48 80.53
C ALA A 1023 11.87 -23.64 79.52
N MET A 1024 11.21 -22.73 78.81
CA MET A 1024 11.83 -21.83 77.84
C MET A 1024 12.74 -20.76 78.45
N LYS A 1025 12.72 -20.52 79.78
CA LYS A 1025 13.55 -19.50 80.46
C LYS A 1025 15.06 -19.70 80.32
N ASP A 1026 15.49 -20.94 80.11
CA ASP A 1026 16.92 -21.29 79.96
C ASP A 1026 17.31 -21.66 78.52
N PHE A 1027 16.46 -21.36 77.53
CA PHE A 1027 16.70 -21.75 76.12
C PHE A 1027 18.08 -21.27 75.61
N PHE A 1028 18.52 -20.06 75.99
CA PHE A 1028 19.84 -19.53 75.64
C PHE A 1028 21.03 -20.43 76.04
N GLN A 1029 20.87 -21.27 77.08
CA GLN A 1029 21.92 -22.19 77.52
C GLN A 1029 22.08 -23.38 76.56
N ILE A 1030 21.04 -23.77 75.82
CA ILE A 1030 21.06 -24.89 74.87
C ILE A 1030 21.55 -24.43 73.49
N VAL A 1031 21.38 -23.15 73.13
CA VAL A 1031 21.74 -22.59 71.83
C VAL A 1031 23.17 -22.92 71.37
N PRO A 1032 24.23 -22.82 72.20
CA PRO A 1032 25.58 -23.20 71.78
C PRO A 1032 25.72 -24.67 71.36
N LEU A 1033 24.99 -25.57 72.03
CA LEU A 1033 25.00 -27.01 71.72
C LEU A 1033 24.27 -27.31 70.41
N LEU A 1034 23.17 -26.58 70.13
CA LEU A 1034 22.46 -26.65 68.86
C LEU A 1034 23.34 -26.16 67.70
N ILE A 1035 24.02 -25.02 67.87
CA ILE A 1035 24.92 -24.47 66.84
C ILE A 1035 26.06 -25.45 66.55
N SER A 1036 26.70 -25.99 67.58
CA SER A 1036 27.78 -26.96 67.43
C SER A 1036 27.33 -28.24 66.73
N SER A 1037 26.21 -28.81 67.14
CA SER A 1037 25.61 -30.00 66.50
C SER A 1037 25.36 -29.76 65.01
N MET A 1038 24.88 -28.57 64.65
CA MET A 1038 24.65 -28.20 63.26
C MET A 1038 25.93 -28.00 62.45
N VAL A 1039 26.97 -27.40 63.03
CA VAL A 1039 28.28 -27.26 62.36
C VAL A 1039 28.88 -28.63 62.10
N ASP A 1040 28.78 -29.55 63.06
CA ASP A 1040 29.21 -30.95 62.91
C ASP A 1040 28.47 -31.66 61.77
N HIS A 1041 27.14 -31.57 61.73
CA HIS A 1041 26.31 -32.13 60.65
C HIS A 1041 26.67 -31.53 59.30
N ARG A 1042 26.87 -30.21 59.23
CA ARG A 1042 27.23 -29.49 57.99
C ARG A 1042 28.59 -29.92 57.46
N LEU A 1043 29.59 -30.04 58.31
CA LEU A 1043 30.92 -30.50 57.92
C LEU A 1043 30.88 -31.97 57.49
N LEU A 1044 30.11 -32.80 58.18
CA LEU A 1044 29.90 -34.21 57.82
C LEU A 1044 29.21 -34.34 56.45
N HIS A 1045 28.24 -33.46 56.15
CA HIS A 1045 27.63 -33.35 54.81
C HIS A 1045 28.62 -32.84 53.75
N LYS A 1046 29.41 -31.79 54.04
CA LYS A 1046 30.42 -31.26 53.13
C LYS A 1046 31.52 -32.28 52.82
N ASP A 1047 31.97 -33.04 53.81
CA ASP A 1047 32.96 -34.10 53.64
C ASP A 1047 32.42 -35.29 52.83
N LYS A 1048 31.13 -35.63 52.98
CA LYS A 1048 30.44 -36.61 52.12
C LYS A 1048 30.34 -36.12 50.67
N LEU A 1049 30.06 -34.83 50.46
CA LEU A 1049 30.01 -34.18 49.14
C LEU A 1049 31.37 -34.18 48.44
N LEU A 1050 32.45 -33.91 49.20
CA LEU A 1050 33.83 -33.86 48.68
C LEU A 1050 34.38 -35.24 48.31
N ARG A 1051 33.88 -36.33 48.91
CA ARG A 1051 34.37 -37.70 48.68
C ARG A 1051 33.78 -38.41 47.44
N ARG A 1052 32.89 -37.78 46.66
CA ARG A 1052 32.19 -38.41 45.50
C ARG A 1052 31.69 -39.84 45.82
N ALA A 1053 31.12 -40.06 47.00
CA ALA A 1053 30.38 -41.30 47.25
C ALA A 1053 29.06 -41.22 46.47
N HIS A 1054 28.86 -42.12 45.51
CA HIS A 1054 27.74 -42.12 44.57
C HIS A 1054 26.35 -42.39 45.22
N GLU A 1055 26.27 -42.49 46.55
CA GLU A 1055 25.04 -42.81 47.31
C GLU A 1055 24.62 -41.73 48.32
N ALA A 1056 25.28 -40.57 48.36
CA ALA A 1056 24.87 -39.49 49.26
C ALA A 1056 23.75 -38.62 48.65
N LYS A 1057 22.50 -38.94 49.02
CA LYS A 1057 21.29 -38.13 48.83
C LYS A 1057 21.57 -36.66 49.17
N SER A 1058 21.46 -35.76 48.18
CA SER A 1058 21.93 -34.38 48.30
C SER A 1058 20.81 -33.41 48.68
N ALA A 1059 20.60 -33.18 49.97
CA ALA A 1059 19.81 -32.05 50.44
C ALA A 1059 20.73 -30.82 50.65
N ILE A 1060 20.52 -29.75 49.86
CA ILE A 1060 21.19 -28.46 50.06
C ILE A 1060 20.40 -27.70 51.13
N HIS A 1061 20.71 -27.91 52.40
CA HIS A 1061 20.10 -27.14 53.48
C HIS A 1061 20.79 -25.78 53.63
N THR A 1062 20.05 -24.69 53.44
CA THR A 1062 20.48 -23.36 53.93
C THR A 1062 20.06 -23.22 55.38
N TYR A 1063 21.03 -23.04 56.28
CA TYR A 1063 20.78 -22.98 57.71
C TYR A 1063 20.33 -21.59 58.19
N ASP A 1064 20.15 -20.64 57.27
CA ASP A 1064 19.64 -19.30 57.57
C ASP A 1064 18.24 -19.36 58.23
N GLY A 1065 17.41 -20.35 57.86
CA GLY A 1065 16.13 -20.61 58.52
C GLY A 1065 16.32 -20.92 60.00
N PHE A 1066 17.21 -21.85 60.36
CA PHE A 1066 17.52 -22.14 61.76
C PHE A 1066 18.04 -20.90 62.51
N VAL A 1067 18.99 -20.17 61.93
CA VAL A 1067 19.60 -18.99 62.57
C VAL A 1067 18.58 -17.87 62.80
N LEU A 1068 17.66 -17.67 61.85
CA LEU A 1068 16.55 -16.73 62.00
C LEU A 1068 15.57 -17.17 63.11
N GLY A 1069 15.32 -18.48 63.21
CA GLY A 1069 14.51 -19.08 64.29
C GLY A 1069 15.13 -18.87 65.67
N VAL A 1070 16.43 -19.13 65.83
CA VAL A 1070 17.17 -18.91 67.10
C VAL A 1070 17.12 -17.44 67.51
N ALA A 1071 17.41 -16.53 66.57
CA ALA A 1071 17.36 -15.09 66.83
C ALA A 1071 15.96 -14.65 67.29
N PHE A 1072 14.91 -15.18 66.65
CA PHE A 1072 13.53 -14.88 67.00
C PHE A 1072 13.15 -15.39 68.39
N VAL A 1073 13.45 -16.64 68.71
CA VAL A 1073 13.13 -17.23 70.02
C VAL A 1073 13.86 -16.49 71.15
N LEU A 1074 15.14 -16.18 70.99
CA LEU A 1074 15.91 -15.39 71.97
C LEU A 1074 15.32 -13.99 72.17
N LYS A 1075 14.89 -13.33 71.08
CA LYS A 1075 14.31 -11.99 71.13
C LYS A 1075 12.95 -11.95 71.81
N VAL A 1076 12.08 -12.90 71.46
CA VAL A 1076 10.71 -13.00 72.00
C VAL A 1076 10.73 -13.32 73.51
N LEU A 1077 11.68 -14.15 73.95
CA LEU A 1077 11.90 -14.52 75.36
C LEU A 1077 12.77 -13.51 76.13
N LYS A 1078 13.28 -12.45 75.47
CA LYS A 1078 14.18 -11.43 76.04
C LYS A 1078 15.49 -11.99 76.62
N GLN A 1079 16.02 -13.06 76.01
CA GLN A 1079 17.26 -13.74 76.42
C GLN A 1079 18.51 -13.35 75.63
N GLU A 1080 18.40 -12.38 74.71
CA GLU A 1080 19.54 -11.96 73.87
C GLU A 1080 20.74 -11.49 74.69
N ARG A 1081 20.50 -10.68 75.73
CA ARG A 1081 21.56 -10.20 76.65
C ARG A 1081 22.21 -11.35 77.42
N SER A 1082 21.39 -12.27 77.95
CA SER A 1082 21.86 -13.46 78.68
C SER A 1082 22.68 -14.40 77.80
N PHE A 1083 22.37 -14.49 76.50
CA PHE A 1083 23.18 -15.23 75.54
C PHE A 1083 24.50 -14.53 75.22
N ASP A 1084 24.48 -13.19 75.03
CA ASP A 1084 25.67 -12.41 74.72
C ASP A 1084 26.66 -12.41 75.90
N GLU A 1085 26.16 -12.40 77.14
CA GLU A 1085 26.95 -12.52 78.37
C GLU A 1085 27.75 -13.84 78.46
N LEU A 1086 27.33 -14.90 77.76
CA LEU A 1086 28.08 -16.16 77.70
C LEU A 1086 29.41 -16.02 76.96
N ASN A 1087 29.60 -14.98 76.14
CA ASN A 1087 30.78 -14.75 75.29
C ASN A 1087 31.23 -16.00 74.52
N TRP A 1088 30.29 -16.88 74.15
CA TRP A 1088 30.59 -18.21 73.61
C TRP A 1088 31.39 -18.12 72.31
N PHE A 1089 30.93 -17.35 71.33
CA PHE A 1089 31.63 -17.17 70.04
C PHE A 1089 33.08 -16.69 70.22
N SER A 1090 33.32 -15.73 71.13
CA SER A 1090 34.66 -15.22 71.42
C SER A 1090 35.53 -16.26 72.11
N SER A 1091 34.99 -17.00 73.08
CA SER A 1091 35.69 -18.07 73.80
C SER A 1091 36.04 -19.25 72.90
N THR A 1092 35.17 -19.62 71.95
CA THR A 1092 35.46 -20.70 71.00
C THR A 1092 36.49 -20.25 69.96
N LYS A 1093 36.44 -18.99 69.52
CA LYS A 1093 37.42 -18.43 68.58
C LYS A 1093 38.83 -18.37 69.16
N THR A 1094 38.98 -17.92 70.41
CA THR A 1094 40.30 -17.89 71.08
C THR A 1094 40.87 -19.30 71.33
N GLN A 1095 40.01 -20.29 71.56
CA GLN A 1095 40.44 -21.70 71.64
C GLN A 1095 41.01 -22.21 70.31
N PHE A 1096 40.37 -21.90 69.18
CA PHE A 1096 40.88 -22.31 67.86
C PHE A 1096 42.10 -21.50 67.40
N ASP A 1097 42.17 -20.20 67.71
CA ASP A 1097 43.29 -19.33 67.34
C ASP A 1097 44.59 -19.70 68.09
N GLY A 1098 44.50 -20.02 69.39
CA GLY A 1098 45.65 -20.48 70.19
C GLY A 1098 46.25 -21.80 69.72
N GLU A 1099 45.43 -22.73 69.23
CA GLU A 1099 45.88 -24.03 68.70
C GLU A 1099 46.54 -23.92 67.31
N THR A 1100 46.24 -22.89 66.52
CA THR A 1100 46.95 -22.58 65.28
C THR A 1100 48.35 -22.03 65.54
N GLU A 1101 48.52 -21.17 66.55
CA GLU A 1101 49.83 -20.59 66.89
C GLU A 1101 50.80 -21.62 67.53
N ASP A 1102 50.30 -22.55 68.35
CA ASP A 1102 51.12 -23.60 68.96
C ASP A 1102 51.61 -24.67 67.97
N LYS A 1103 50.92 -24.85 66.82
CA LYS A 1103 51.28 -25.85 65.79
C LYS A 1103 52.04 -25.24 64.59
N ASP A 1104 51.79 -23.98 64.22
CA ASP A 1104 52.57 -23.31 63.16
C ASP A 1104 54.05 -23.17 63.57
N ASN A 1105 54.34 -22.98 64.88
CA ASN A 1105 55.69 -22.98 65.43
C ASN A 1105 56.46 -24.33 65.30
N GLN A 1106 55.79 -25.44 64.99
CA GLN A 1106 56.43 -26.76 64.77
C GLN A 1106 56.69 -27.10 63.29
N THR A 1107 56.15 -26.33 62.33
CA THR A 1107 56.23 -26.64 60.89
C THR A 1107 57.15 -25.73 60.05
N ASP A 1108 57.90 -24.85 60.69
CA ASP A 1108 58.65 -23.77 60.01
C ASP A 1108 59.97 -24.16 59.30
N THR A 1109 60.33 -25.45 59.18
CA THR A 1109 61.59 -25.86 58.51
C THR A 1109 61.46 -26.45 57.11
N SER A 1110 60.28 -26.49 56.46
CA SER A 1110 60.17 -27.13 55.12
C SER A 1110 59.29 -26.46 54.06
N ALA A 1111 58.72 -25.27 54.30
CA ALA A 1111 57.68 -24.71 53.42
C ALA A 1111 58.13 -23.56 52.47
N ALA A 1112 59.43 -23.30 52.29
CA ALA A 1112 59.90 -22.16 51.46
C ALA A 1112 59.96 -22.40 49.93
N ARG A 1113 59.38 -23.49 49.38
CA ARG A 1113 59.43 -23.78 47.93
C ARG A 1113 58.09 -24.01 47.22
N ALA A 1114 56.94 -23.85 47.91
CA ALA A 1114 55.62 -24.14 47.32
C ALA A 1114 54.72 -22.91 47.11
N ALA A 1115 55.25 -21.69 47.19
CA ALA A 1115 54.44 -20.46 47.17
C ALA A 1115 54.17 -19.86 45.77
N PHE A 1116 54.62 -20.47 44.66
CA PHE A 1116 54.48 -19.87 43.32
C PHE A 1116 53.57 -20.63 42.33
N THR A 1117 52.81 -21.65 42.76
CA THR A 1117 51.98 -22.49 41.86
C THR A 1117 50.58 -22.83 42.40
N SER A 1118 49.88 -21.87 43.03
CA SER A 1118 48.50 -22.11 43.51
C SER A 1118 47.43 -21.13 43.00
N LEU A 1119 47.73 -20.31 41.98
CA LEU A 1119 46.76 -19.38 41.38
C LEU A 1119 46.14 -19.85 40.04
N LYS A 1120 46.35 -21.11 39.64
CA LYS A 1120 45.69 -21.70 38.46
C LYS A 1120 45.50 -23.21 38.62
N LEU A 1121 44.52 -23.69 39.40
CA LEU A 1121 44.05 -25.07 39.29
C LEU A 1121 42.67 -25.29 39.95
N TRP A 1122 41.60 -24.93 39.25
CA TRP A 1122 40.23 -25.38 39.56
C TRP A 1122 39.77 -26.52 38.63
N ARG A 1123 40.70 -27.42 38.24
CA ARG A 1123 40.40 -28.67 37.52
C ARG A 1123 41.48 -29.74 37.79
N ALA A 1124 41.46 -30.36 38.97
CA ALA A 1124 42.01 -31.71 39.19
C ALA A 1124 41.53 -32.25 40.56
N ALA A 1125 41.28 -33.55 40.64
CA ALA A 1125 40.85 -34.26 41.86
C ALA A 1125 41.87 -34.13 43.01
N PRO A 1126 41.45 -34.18 44.29
CA PRO A 1126 42.38 -34.00 45.41
C PRO A 1126 43.22 -35.27 45.63
N SER A 1127 44.53 -35.09 45.81
CA SER A 1127 45.45 -36.13 46.28
C SER A 1127 45.19 -36.47 47.75
N VAL A 1128 45.43 -37.72 48.12
CA VAL A 1128 45.26 -38.25 49.48
C VAL A 1128 46.23 -37.56 50.45
N ARG A 1129 45.69 -36.79 51.40
CA ARG A 1129 46.46 -36.06 52.45
C ARG A 1129 46.69 -36.94 53.68
N THR A 1130 47.84 -36.76 54.34
CA THR A 1130 48.24 -37.45 55.58
C THR A 1130 47.36 -37.03 56.78
N GLU A 1131 47.16 -37.92 57.74
CA GLU A 1131 46.25 -37.73 58.89
C GLU A 1131 46.45 -36.44 59.73
N PRO A 1132 47.66 -35.94 60.02
CA PRO A 1132 47.81 -34.71 60.79
C PRO A 1132 47.32 -33.45 60.04
N GLN A 1133 47.52 -33.38 58.71
CA GLN A 1133 47.01 -32.28 57.87
C GLN A 1133 45.48 -32.26 57.76
N LYS A 1134 44.82 -33.43 57.83
CA LYS A 1134 43.35 -33.52 57.85
C LYS A 1134 42.74 -32.93 59.12
N SER A 1135 43.40 -33.04 60.27
CA SER A 1135 42.92 -32.47 61.54
C SER A 1135 42.99 -30.94 61.53
N PHE A 1136 44.09 -30.37 61.03
CA PHE A 1136 44.33 -28.92 60.94
C PHE A 1136 43.35 -28.22 59.96
N ASP A 1137 43.13 -28.81 58.78
CA ASP A 1137 42.13 -28.30 57.82
C ASP A 1137 40.70 -28.41 58.36
N ARG A 1138 40.39 -29.41 59.20
CA ARG A 1138 39.06 -29.58 59.78
C ARG A 1138 38.79 -28.52 60.86
N GLY A 1139 39.77 -28.20 61.71
CA GLY A 1139 39.68 -27.12 62.69
C GLY A 1139 39.46 -25.74 62.04
N LYS A 1140 40.26 -25.40 61.02
CA LYS A 1140 40.07 -24.14 60.25
C LYS A 1140 38.72 -24.07 59.55
N ARG A 1141 38.22 -25.18 58.98
CA ARG A 1141 36.87 -25.23 58.39
C ARG A 1141 35.77 -25.07 59.44
N TYR A 1142 35.94 -25.67 60.63
CA TYR A 1142 35.01 -25.55 61.74
C TYR A 1142 34.91 -24.09 62.23
N GLN A 1143 36.06 -23.43 62.39
CA GLN A 1143 36.13 -22.01 62.74
C GLN A 1143 35.43 -21.12 61.69
N GLN A 1144 35.69 -21.34 60.40
CA GLN A 1144 35.02 -20.59 59.32
C GLN A 1144 33.49 -20.76 59.33
N GLU A 1145 32.99 -21.94 59.68
CA GLU A 1145 31.54 -22.18 59.77
C GLU A 1145 30.91 -21.46 60.96
N ILE A 1146 31.60 -21.42 62.11
CA ILE A 1146 31.16 -20.65 63.27
C ILE A 1146 31.11 -19.16 62.95
N GLU A 1147 32.13 -18.61 62.29
CA GLU A 1147 32.16 -17.19 61.88
C GLU A 1147 31.01 -16.85 60.92
N LEU A 1148 30.67 -17.76 60.00
CA LEU A 1148 29.52 -17.61 59.09
C LEU A 1148 28.19 -17.62 59.84
N ILE A 1149 28.03 -18.50 60.83
CA ILE A 1149 26.82 -18.55 61.68
C ILE A 1149 26.72 -17.30 62.55
N GLU A 1150 27.82 -16.82 63.14
CA GLU A 1150 27.86 -15.59 63.92
C GLU A 1150 27.43 -14.37 63.07
N CYS A 1151 27.98 -14.25 61.85
CA CYS A 1151 27.57 -13.21 60.91
C CYS A 1151 26.09 -13.33 60.53
N SER A 1152 25.61 -14.54 60.28
CA SER A 1152 24.20 -14.80 59.95
C SER A 1152 23.26 -14.50 61.12
N LEU A 1153 23.70 -14.74 62.35
CA LEU A 1153 22.94 -14.45 63.56
C LEU A 1153 22.83 -12.94 63.80
N ARG A 1154 23.93 -12.20 63.58
CA ARG A 1154 23.90 -10.73 63.60
C ARG A 1154 22.96 -10.19 62.52
N LEU A 1155 23.04 -10.73 61.30
CA LEU A 1155 22.13 -10.37 60.20
C LEU A 1155 20.67 -10.66 60.56
N ALA A 1156 20.38 -11.82 61.14
CA ALA A 1156 19.04 -12.21 61.59
C ALA A 1156 18.51 -11.27 62.70
N ARG A 1157 19.35 -10.89 63.67
CA ARG A 1157 18.99 -9.91 64.70
C ARG A 1157 18.67 -8.53 64.10
N THR A 1158 19.45 -8.05 63.13
CA THR A 1158 19.17 -6.80 62.41
C THR A 1158 17.87 -6.85 61.61
N VAL A 1159 17.52 -8.02 61.07
CA VAL A 1159 16.27 -8.22 60.32
C VAL A 1159 15.05 -8.21 61.23
N LEU A 1160 15.22 -8.70 62.47
CA LEU A 1160 14.15 -8.72 63.48
C LEU A 1160 14.05 -7.39 64.25
N GLY A 1161 15.14 -6.63 64.33
CA GLY A 1161 15.28 -5.28 64.91
C GLY A 1161 14.46 -4.25 64.16
#